data_AF-A0A7J9YEC3-F1
#
_entry.id   AF-A0A7J9YEC3-F1
#
_cell.length_a   1.000
_cell.length_b   1.000
_cell.length_c   1.000
_cell.angle_alpha   90.00
_cell.angle_beta   90.00
_cell.angle_gamma   90.00
#
_symmetry.space_group_name_H-M   'P 1'
#
loop_
_entity.id
_entity.type
_entity.pdbx_description
1 polymer ?
#
loop_
_entity_poly.entity_id
_entity_poly.type
_entity_poly.pdbx_seq_one_letter_code
_entity_poly.pdbx_strand_id
1 'polypeptide(L)'
;MSSKSVAYDILTVTDCRFPGGNTSSVVEEIRAQHRAGYRTGLFHLPSPVLGKPRPFAKKIREVLDEGLAELVVGAEEIESKLLLARHPTVFSAPPPGLPEFRADHVVLAVNQVPTDERGEFPYYDVPMVHEEIVKLLGKEAIWAPIGPRVRQALSEQRAEVPMLPWDWENIIDVTQWQVPRDAFVADRPVIGRHSRGHWTKWPDTAADILAAYPDDPRYSVRVLGGADAPADVLGGLPANWVDHPFNSIPAQEFLATIDFFVYFHHPGLIEAFGRVVLEALSAGAVSIVPPYLEPLFGDACLYGRPGDVRGYVDELYRDWDAFSARSKAGVELAERRFSYQTHVSRLAELIGPPEALEPAAAAVVPPQRPRAVLVVDPSGDGSPSEVLDSVLKVAVAQGDTCTVAVAAGRAGLISPDVAVETFPRVLDDMPATERHRYLATRLDGLIAGHRPHWVVVVDDGSDDAVAVLAALTGSDAVTVRVARAETPGDAAGGDPLAKHISGTFPEGWTVDTVAPGKQPLAPAAKAAKVTPDKQPPATNWKGRLWVPGRVRRKIRARRKETLLRMVEDASALGLKVFEAADAPFSLPVSAAAVTHPRPERLPVALVVLTGEHVDAVAGVRAIVERQQITSTFRVALLAPFGWEQAAATYGMTAETLLTESAWKAHYGTGWGEYVRRRVRETCQVIQPETVVFAEQLAPGPGSLGMALEALEAARTRRPSERSRR
;
A
#
# COMPACT_ATOMS: atom_id res chain seq x y z
N MET A 1 -16.59 31.57 26.94
CA MET A 1 -16.28 30.34 26.18
C MET A 1 -15.00 30.63 25.45
N SER A 2 -13.90 29.98 25.79
CA SER A 2 -12.60 30.21 25.11
C SER A 2 -12.74 29.71 23.68
N SER A 3 -12.47 30.56 22.67
CA SER A 3 -12.33 30.06 21.29
C SER A 3 -11.23 29.01 21.25
N LYS A 4 -11.40 27.97 20.44
CA LYS A 4 -10.37 26.95 20.22
C LYS A 4 -9.38 27.50 19.19
N SER A 5 -8.39 28.26 19.67
CA SER A 5 -7.25 28.71 18.87
C SER A 5 -6.11 27.67 18.91
N VAL A 6 -5.46 27.46 17.78
CA VAL A 6 -4.30 26.56 17.61
C VAL A 6 -3.18 27.29 16.86
N ALA A 7 -1.93 27.05 17.23
CA ALA A 7 -0.76 27.72 16.65
C ALA A 7 0.27 26.72 16.10
N TYR A 8 0.84 27.04 14.94
CA TYR A 8 1.84 26.19 14.25
C TYR A 8 3.01 27.04 13.75
N ASP A 9 4.20 26.47 13.63
CA ASP A 9 5.24 27.14 12.83
C ASP A 9 4.81 27.14 11.35
N ILE A 10 4.27 26.02 10.89
CA ILE A 10 3.88 25.81 9.50
C ILE A 10 2.48 25.21 9.45
N LEU A 11 1.55 25.90 8.78
CA LEU A 11 0.25 25.36 8.39
C LEU A 11 0.31 24.95 6.91
N THR A 12 0.37 23.64 6.66
CA THR A 12 0.27 23.10 5.30
C THR A 12 -1.20 23.01 4.89
N VAL A 13 -1.59 23.72 3.82
CA VAL A 13 -2.96 23.73 3.30
C VAL A 13 -3.02 23.00 1.96
N THR A 14 -3.77 21.89 1.89
CA THR A 14 -3.94 21.16 0.62
C THR A 14 -5.15 20.24 0.64
N ASP A 15 -5.54 19.71 -0.52
CA ASP A 15 -6.48 18.60 -0.58
C ASP A 15 -5.74 17.28 -0.29
N CYS A 16 -5.90 16.78 0.93
CA CYS A 16 -5.28 15.54 1.42
C CYS A 16 -5.70 14.27 0.64
N ARG A 17 -6.68 14.38 -0.27
CA ARG A 17 -7.17 13.30 -1.14
C ARG A 17 -6.46 13.28 -2.50
N PHE A 18 -5.63 14.29 -2.80
CA PHE A 18 -4.86 14.28 -4.05
C PHE A 18 -4.07 12.97 -4.17
N PRO A 19 -4.02 12.35 -5.36
CA PRO A 19 -3.16 11.22 -5.58
C PRO A 19 -1.83 11.72 -6.13
N GLY A 20 -0.68 11.25 -5.61
CA GLY A 20 0.56 11.40 -6.38
C GLY A 20 1.86 12.08 -6.08
N GLY A 21 2.41 12.72 -7.12
CA GLY A 21 3.50 13.68 -6.99
C GLY A 21 3.16 14.76 -5.96
N ASN A 22 1.99 15.42 -6.06
CA ASN A 22 1.57 16.45 -5.09
C ASN A 22 1.62 15.94 -3.65
N THR A 23 0.96 14.82 -3.38
CA THR A 23 0.93 14.19 -2.07
C THR A 23 2.30 13.74 -1.59
N SER A 24 3.13 13.21 -2.49
CA SER A 24 4.47 12.78 -2.12
C SER A 24 5.31 14.00 -1.75
N SER A 25 5.22 15.11 -2.48
CA SER A 25 5.90 16.37 -2.12
C SER A 25 5.45 16.91 -0.76
N VAL A 26 4.15 16.92 -0.46
CA VAL A 26 3.62 17.31 0.87
C VAL A 26 4.20 16.43 1.97
N VAL A 27 4.27 15.12 1.75
CA VAL A 27 4.77 14.15 2.73
C VAL A 27 6.27 14.31 2.97
N GLU A 28 7.07 14.52 1.93
CA GLU A 28 8.52 14.81 2.09
C GLU A 28 8.74 16.11 2.87
N GLU A 29 7.92 17.14 2.62
CA GLU A 29 7.99 18.40 3.34
C GLU A 29 7.64 18.25 4.82
N ILE A 30 6.54 17.57 5.16
CA ILE A 30 6.16 17.27 6.54
C ILE A 30 7.29 16.51 7.26
N ARG A 31 7.90 15.52 6.61
CA ARG A 31 9.02 14.77 7.19
C ARG A 31 10.24 15.64 7.45
N ALA A 32 10.61 16.49 6.49
CA ALA A 32 11.72 17.42 6.65
C ALA A 32 11.46 18.44 7.78
N GLN A 33 10.25 18.97 7.85
CA GLN A 33 9.81 19.91 8.88
C GLN A 33 9.87 19.28 10.27
N HIS A 34 9.29 18.09 10.42
CA HIS A 34 9.31 17.33 11.67
C HIS A 34 10.74 17.00 12.12
N ARG A 35 11.58 16.49 11.20
CA ARG A 35 12.99 16.17 11.50
C ARG A 35 13.79 17.41 11.93
N ALA A 36 13.44 18.58 11.44
CA ALA A 36 14.05 19.84 11.84
C ALA A 36 13.46 20.43 13.13
N GLY A 37 12.37 19.87 13.65
CA GLY A 37 11.73 20.31 14.90
C GLY A 37 10.61 21.35 14.71
N TYR A 38 10.17 21.64 13.49
CA TYR A 38 9.03 22.53 13.26
C TYR A 38 7.71 21.86 13.65
N ARG A 39 6.82 22.62 14.30
CA ARG A 39 5.44 22.17 14.55
C ARG A 39 4.59 22.40 13.30
N THR A 40 4.20 21.31 12.63
CA THR A 40 3.40 21.37 11.40
C THR A 40 1.95 20.99 11.63
N GLY A 41 1.03 21.89 11.26
CA GLY A 41 -0.39 21.60 11.11
C GLY A 41 -0.72 21.25 9.66
N LEU A 42 -1.63 20.30 9.46
CA LEU A 42 -2.18 19.93 8.14
C LEU A 42 -3.65 20.29 8.09
N PHE A 43 -4.01 21.24 7.22
CA PHE A 43 -5.39 21.66 6.99
C PHE A 43 -5.90 21.12 5.65
N HIS A 44 -6.98 20.34 5.70
CA HIS A 44 -7.61 19.82 4.51
C HIS A 44 -8.54 20.85 3.88
N LEU A 45 -8.14 21.39 2.73
CA LEU A 45 -8.98 22.24 1.90
C LEU A 45 -9.40 21.48 0.62
N PRO A 46 -10.68 21.10 0.46
CA PRO A 46 -11.15 20.33 -0.69
C PRO A 46 -11.00 21.11 -2.00
N SER A 47 -10.35 20.50 -2.99
CA SER A 47 -10.28 21.00 -4.36
C SER A 47 -11.48 20.49 -5.18
N PRO A 48 -12.15 21.34 -5.98
CA PRO A 48 -13.28 20.94 -6.82
C PRO A 48 -12.87 19.97 -7.94
N VAL A 49 -11.58 19.89 -8.28
CA VAL A 49 -11.08 18.97 -9.32
C VAL A 49 -11.21 17.49 -8.90
N LEU A 50 -11.37 17.22 -7.60
CA LEU A 50 -11.64 15.88 -7.09
C LEU A 50 -13.16 15.69 -6.95
N GLY A 51 -13.83 15.39 -8.06
CA GLY A 51 -15.30 15.33 -8.13
C GLY A 51 -15.98 14.17 -7.37
N LYS A 52 -15.26 13.17 -6.86
CA LYS A 52 -15.85 12.05 -6.09
C LYS A 52 -15.27 12.01 -4.67
N PRO A 53 -16.09 11.66 -3.64
CA PRO A 53 -15.58 11.41 -2.29
C PRO A 53 -14.48 10.34 -2.30
N ARG A 54 -13.36 10.64 -1.65
CA ARG A 54 -12.19 9.78 -1.53
C ARG A 54 -11.61 9.91 -0.12
N PRO A 55 -11.07 8.83 0.46
CA PRO A 55 -10.29 8.95 1.69
C PRO A 55 -9.02 9.76 1.43
N PHE A 56 -8.39 10.23 2.50
CA PHE A 56 -7.04 10.80 2.41
C PHE A 56 -6.08 9.77 1.82
N ALA A 57 -5.14 10.28 1.02
CA ALA A 57 -4.11 9.45 0.42
C ALA A 57 -3.35 8.67 1.51
N LYS A 58 -2.99 7.42 1.22
CA LYS A 58 -2.34 6.52 2.20
C LYS A 58 -1.14 7.18 2.90
N LYS A 59 -0.26 7.82 2.13
CA LYS A 59 0.93 8.51 2.65
C LYS A 59 0.62 9.68 3.60
N ILE A 60 -0.50 10.38 3.40
CA ILE A 60 -0.95 11.43 4.34
C ILE A 60 -1.40 10.81 5.66
N ARG A 61 -2.17 9.71 5.59
CA ARG A 61 -2.60 8.98 6.79
C ARG A 61 -1.40 8.42 7.56
N GLU A 62 -0.39 7.92 6.87
CA GLU A 62 0.86 7.42 7.48
C GLU A 62 1.57 8.53 8.28
N VAL A 63 1.81 9.72 7.71
CA VAL A 63 2.49 10.80 8.45
C VAL A 63 1.65 11.38 9.61
N LEU A 64 0.32 11.31 9.53
CA LEU A 64 -0.57 11.66 10.63
C LEU A 64 -0.56 10.60 11.75
N ASP A 65 -0.65 9.32 11.39
CA ASP A 65 -0.61 8.19 12.32
C ASP A 65 0.77 8.12 13.03
N GLU A 66 1.85 8.52 12.36
CA GLU A 66 3.21 8.66 12.91
C GLU A 66 3.40 9.91 13.79
N GLY A 67 2.43 10.82 13.85
CA GLY A 67 2.52 12.06 14.63
C GLY A 67 3.49 13.11 14.06
N LEU A 68 3.83 13.02 12.76
CA LEU A 68 4.76 13.96 12.12
C LEU A 68 4.11 15.32 11.80
N ALA A 69 2.77 15.35 11.72
CA ALA A 69 1.97 16.55 11.60
C ALA A 69 0.63 16.38 12.32
N GLU A 70 0.02 17.48 12.74
CA GLU A 70 -1.28 17.49 13.40
C GLU A 70 -2.40 17.80 12.39
N LEU A 71 -3.42 16.93 12.29
CA LEU A 71 -4.59 17.22 11.46
C LEU A 71 -5.44 18.27 12.16
N VAL A 72 -5.60 19.44 11.53
CA VAL A 72 -6.38 20.53 12.11
C VAL A 72 -7.88 20.27 11.93
N VAL A 73 -8.60 20.12 13.03
CA VAL A 73 -10.06 19.90 13.06
C VAL A 73 -10.74 20.73 14.13
N GLY A 74 -11.87 21.36 13.79
CA GLY A 74 -12.72 22.06 14.77
C GLY A 74 -12.08 23.25 15.49
N ALA A 75 -11.02 23.82 14.91
CA ALA A 75 -10.48 25.12 15.33
C ALA A 75 -11.38 26.25 14.83
N GLU A 76 -11.54 27.29 15.65
CA GLU A 76 -12.22 28.53 15.23
C GLU A 76 -11.21 29.53 14.66
N GLU A 77 -9.98 29.50 15.18
CA GLU A 77 -8.87 30.38 14.81
C GLU A 77 -7.59 29.54 14.67
N ILE A 78 -6.81 29.80 13.61
CA ILE A 78 -5.55 29.13 13.34
C ILE A 78 -4.46 30.17 13.13
N GLU A 79 -3.46 30.16 13.99
CA GLU A 79 -2.27 31.00 13.89
C GLU A 79 -1.11 30.22 13.28
N SER A 80 -0.34 30.84 12.39
CA SER A 80 0.88 30.25 11.84
C SER A 80 1.93 31.28 11.44
N LYS A 81 3.21 30.94 11.55
CA LYS A 81 4.27 31.78 10.96
C LYS A 81 4.25 31.66 9.43
N LEU A 82 4.14 30.44 8.92
CA LEU A 82 3.99 30.17 7.49
C LEU A 82 2.72 29.37 7.20
N LEU A 83 1.83 29.94 6.39
CA LEU A 83 0.81 29.17 5.68
C LEU A 83 1.39 28.75 4.32
N LEU A 84 1.68 27.47 4.17
CA LEU A 84 2.18 26.85 2.94
C LEU A 84 1.06 26.11 2.23
N ALA A 85 0.43 26.78 1.27
CA ALA A 85 -0.60 26.15 0.45
C ALA A 85 0.01 25.39 -0.73
N ARG A 86 -0.60 24.25 -1.09
CA ARG A 86 -0.23 23.49 -2.29
C ARG A 86 -1.43 23.21 -3.17
N HIS A 87 -1.19 23.39 -4.46
CA HIS A 87 -2.14 23.26 -5.56
C HIS A 87 -3.14 24.42 -5.65
N PRO A 88 -3.03 25.31 -6.66
CA PRO A 88 -3.89 26.51 -6.78
C PRO A 88 -5.39 26.23 -6.70
N THR A 89 -5.83 25.09 -7.25
CA THR A 89 -7.25 24.76 -7.32
C THR A 89 -7.95 24.57 -5.98
N VAL A 90 -7.22 24.41 -4.86
CA VAL A 90 -7.85 24.36 -3.53
C VAL A 90 -8.55 25.68 -3.19
N PHE A 91 -8.16 26.78 -3.84
CA PHE A 91 -8.78 28.10 -3.71
C PHE A 91 -9.80 28.42 -4.81
N SER A 92 -10.06 27.51 -5.76
CA SER A 92 -11.01 27.81 -6.84
C SER A 92 -12.48 27.81 -6.39
N ALA A 93 -12.80 27.09 -5.30
CA ALA A 93 -14.13 27.08 -4.70
C ALA A 93 -14.06 26.62 -3.23
N PRO A 94 -13.49 27.44 -2.32
CA PRO A 94 -13.41 27.09 -0.90
C PRO A 94 -14.81 26.86 -0.30
N PRO A 95 -14.98 25.87 0.59
CA PRO A 95 -16.26 25.70 1.29
C PRO A 95 -16.52 26.87 2.26
N PRO A 96 -17.79 27.18 2.56
CA PRO A 96 -18.12 28.17 3.59
C PRO A 96 -17.78 27.65 4.99
N GLY A 97 -17.66 28.56 5.96
CA GLY A 97 -17.46 28.20 7.37
C GLY A 97 -16.04 27.71 7.71
N LEU A 98 -15.05 28.16 6.94
CA LEU A 98 -13.64 27.97 7.27
C LEU A 98 -13.26 28.77 8.53
N PRO A 99 -12.26 28.32 9.31
CA PRO A 99 -11.75 29.06 10.47
C PRO A 99 -11.13 30.40 10.06
N GLU A 100 -10.95 31.29 11.04
CA GLU A 100 -10.13 32.48 10.86
C GLU A 100 -8.65 32.07 10.76
N PHE A 101 -7.96 32.52 9.71
CA PHE A 101 -6.53 32.25 9.52
C PHE A 101 -5.72 33.51 9.83
N ARG A 102 -4.68 33.36 10.66
CA ARG A 102 -3.68 34.41 10.91
C ARG A 102 -2.30 33.88 10.56
N ALA A 103 -1.72 34.40 9.49
CA ALA A 103 -0.43 33.94 8.98
C ALA A 103 0.57 35.09 8.77
N ASP A 104 1.77 34.95 9.32
CA ASP A 104 2.85 35.94 9.12
C ASP A 104 3.36 35.93 7.68
N HIS A 105 3.35 34.76 7.03
CA HIS A 105 3.68 34.58 5.62
C HIS A 105 2.68 33.62 4.95
N VAL A 106 2.31 33.92 3.71
CA VAL A 106 1.46 33.07 2.88
C VAL A 106 2.21 32.73 1.60
N VAL A 107 2.49 31.45 1.39
CA VAL A 107 3.17 30.95 0.20
C VAL A 107 2.29 29.93 -0.50
N LEU A 108 2.08 30.10 -1.81
CA LEU A 108 1.40 29.13 -2.66
C LEU A 108 2.44 28.39 -3.50
N ALA A 109 2.77 27.15 -3.14
CA ALA A 109 3.59 26.27 -3.96
C ALA A 109 2.79 25.78 -5.18
N VAL A 110 3.14 26.27 -6.38
CA VAL A 110 2.39 26.06 -7.62
C VAL A 110 2.91 24.82 -8.33
N ASN A 111 2.20 23.71 -8.17
CA ASN A 111 2.63 22.39 -8.63
C ASN A 111 1.96 21.90 -9.92
N GLN A 112 1.23 22.78 -10.60
CA GLN A 112 0.53 22.52 -11.86
C GLN A 112 0.54 23.82 -12.67
N VAL A 113 0.76 23.73 -13.98
CA VAL A 113 0.63 24.90 -14.87
C VAL A 113 -0.84 25.34 -14.98
N PRO A 114 -1.14 26.63 -15.19
CA PRO A 114 -2.51 27.10 -15.39
C PRO A 114 -3.19 26.44 -16.60
N THR A 115 -2.44 26.24 -17.68
CA THR A 115 -2.90 25.72 -18.97
C THR A 115 -1.80 24.87 -19.60
N ASP A 116 -2.19 23.84 -20.35
CA ASP A 116 -1.35 23.21 -21.36
C ASP A 116 -2.23 22.72 -22.53
N GLU A 117 -1.62 22.17 -23.58
CA GLU A 117 -2.33 21.74 -24.81
C GLU A 117 -3.37 20.64 -24.58
N ARG A 118 -3.40 20.00 -23.40
CA ARG A 118 -4.39 18.96 -23.05
C ARG A 118 -5.66 19.56 -22.48
N GLY A 119 -5.59 20.78 -21.94
CA GLY A 119 -6.73 21.46 -21.35
C GLY A 119 -7.57 22.15 -22.42
N GLU A 120 -8.83 21.74 -22.58
CA GLU A 120 -9.81 22.54 -23.35
C GLU A 120 -10.05 23.91 -22.69
N PHE A 121 -9.88 23.97 -21.37
CA PHE A 121 -9.98 25.17 -20.54
C PHE A 121 -8.80 25.22 -19.55
N PRO A 122 -8.46 26.40 -19.01
CA PRO A 122 -7.51 26.51 -17.91
C PRO A 122 -7.87 25.60 -16.73
N TYR A 123 -6.86 24.94 -16.16
CA TYR A 123 -7.01 24.13 -14.96
C TYR A 123 -7.40 24.99 -13.74
N TYR A 124 -6.97 26.25 -13.74
CA TYR A 124 -7.38 27.29 -12.81
C TYR A 124 -7.11 28.67 -13.43
N ASP A 125 -7.81 29.68 -12.93
CA ASP A 125 -7.61 31.09 -13.28
C ASP A 125 -6.69 31.74 -12.23
N VAL A 126 -5.58 32.34 -12.68
CA VAL A 126 -4.53 32.88 -11.80
C VAL A 126 -5.03 34.09 -11.00
N PRO A 127 -5.60 35.14 -11.61
CA PRO A 127 -6.19 36.26 -10.87
C PRO A 127 -7.26 35.84 -9.87
N MET A 128 -8.20 34.98 -10.27
CA MET A 128 -9.28 34.52 -9.39
C MET A 128 -8.74 33.76 -8.17
N VAL A 129 -7.79 32.85 -8.36
CA VAL A 129 -7.15 32.14 -7.24
C VAL A 129 -6.46 33.12 -6.30
N HIS A 130 -5.75 34.13 -6.83
CA HIS A 130 -5.08 35.12 -6.00
C HIS A 130 -6.07 35.97 -5.19
N GLU A 131 -7.16 36.43 -5.81
CA GLU A 131 -8.24 37.17 -5.14
C GLU A 131 -8.91 36.33 -4.04
N GLU A 132 -9.20 35.05 -4.30
CA GLU A 132 -9.79 34.16 -3.30
C GLU A 132 -8.86 33.93 -2.10
N ILE A 133 -7.56 33.86 -2.32
CA ILE A 133 -6.59 33.79 -1.22
C ILE A 133 -6.63 35.07 -0.38
N VAL A 134 -6.62 36.25 -1.01
CA VAL A 134 -6.69 37.53 -0.29
C VAL A 134 -7.99 37.64 0.51
N LYS A 135 -9.12 37.23 -0.07
CA LYS A 135 -10.43 37.22 0.61
C LYS A 135 -10.45 36.27 1.81
N LEU A 136 -9.88 35.07 1.67
CA LEU A 136 -9.93 34.04 2.71
C LEU A 136 -8.93 34.29 3.85
N LEU A 137 -7.72 34.75 3.52
CA LEU A 137 -6.61 34.87 4.46
C LEU A 137 -6.33 36.31 4.90
N GLY A 138 -7.00 37.30 4.29
CA GLY A 138 -6.75 38.73 4.57
C GLY A 138 -5.37 39.21 4.14
N LYS A 139 -4.64 38.43 3.34
CA LYS A 139 -3.24 38.66 2.98
C LYS A 139 -2.91 38.10 1.60
N GLU A 140 -2.04 38.80 0.87
CA GLU A 140 -1.54 38.33 -0.42
C GLU A 140 -0.63 37.10 -0.27
N ALA A 141 -0.84 36.10 -1.12
CA ALA A 141 0.08 34.98 -1.25
C ALA A 141 1.22 35.31 -2.20
N ILE A 142 2.45 34.96 -1.81
CA ILE A 142 3.59 34.89 -2.73
C ILE A 142 3.51 33.55 -3.48
N TRP A 143 3.42 33.62 -4.80
CA TRP A 143 3.39 32.46 -5.69
C TRP A 143 4.78 31.88 -5.85
N ALA A 144 4.90 30.57 -5.64
CA ALA A 144 6.16 29.88 -5.61
C ALA A 144 6.13 28.71 -6.61
N PRO A 145 6.53 28.95 -7.88
CA PRO A 145 6.53 27.92 -8.92
C PRO A 145 7.41 26.75 -8.49
N ILE A 146 6.99 25.50 -8.70
CA ILE A 146 7.83 24.36 -8.32
C ILE A 146 9.01 24.09 -9.27
N GLY A 147 9.11 24.86 -10.35
CA GLY A 147 10.21 24.75 -11.30
C GLY A 147 10.04 25.68 -12.51
N PRO A 148 11.04 25.70 -13.42
CA PRO A 148 11.15 26.72 -14.46
C PRO A 148 9.97 26.73 -15.44
N ARG A 149 9.41 25.55 -15.76
CA ARG A 149 8.25 25.43 -16.66
C ARG A 149 6.99 26.06 -16.08
N VAL A 150 6.77 25.90 -14.77
CA VAL A 150 5.63 26.52 -14.10
C VAL A 150 5.82 28.02 -14.01
N ARG A 151 7.03 28.49 -13.70
CA ARG A 151 7.37 29.92 -13.69
C ARG A 151 7.11 30.58 -15.05
N GLN A 152 7.58 29.94 -16.12
CA GLN A 152 7.35 30.41 -17.49
C GLN A 152 5.85 30.49 -17.78
N ALA A 153 5.09 29.43 -17.52
CA ALA A 153 3.66 29.39 -17.80
C ALA A 153 2.87 30.46 -17.01
N LEU A 154 3.27 30.77 -15.77
CA LEU A 154 2.66 31.86 -14.99
C LEU A 154 2.99 33.23 -15.56
N SER A 155 4.23 33.44 -15.99
CA SER A 155 4.70 34.72 -16.54
C SER A 155 4.04 35.04 -17.89
N GLU A 156 3.77 34.03 -18.71
CA GLU A 156 3.08 34.17 -20.00
C GLU A 156 1.62 34.61 -19.88
N GLN A 157 0.96 34.29 -18.75
CA GLN A 157 -0.42 34.72 -18.47
C GLN A 157 -0.54 36.23 -18.20
N ARG A 158 0.58 36.94 -17.99
CA ARG A 158 0.65 38.38 -17.67
C ARG A 158 -0.20 38.80 -16.46
N ALA A 159 -0.55 37.86 -15.60
CA ALA A 159 -1.17 38.17 -14.31
C ALA A 159 -0.08 38.71 -13.38
N GLU A 160 -0.25 39.93 -12.87
CA GLU A 160 0.66 40.55 -11.91
C GLU A 160 0.44 39.91 -10.52
N VAL A 161 0.87 38.66 -10.35
CA VAL A 161 0.92 38.01 -9.03
C VAL A 161 2.34 38.09 -8.47
N PRO A 162 2.52 38.36 -7.16
CA PRO A 162 3.84 38.38 -6.56
C PRO A 162 4.42 36.96 -6.59
N MET A 163 5.64 36.81 -7.11
CA MET A 163 6.34 35.53 -7.19
C MET A 163 7.64 35.54 -6.40
N LEU A 164 8.01 34.40 -5.81
CA LEU A 164 9.35 34.23 -5.26
C LEU A 164 10.41 34.38 -6.36
N PRO A 165 11.58 34.97 -6.05
CA PRO A 165 12.67 35.11 -7.03
C PRO A 165 13.33 33.77 -7.39
N TRP A 166 13.02 32.71 -6.64
CA TRP A 166 13.48 31.34 -6.84
C TRP A 166 12.30 30.34 -6.83
N ASP A 167 12.52 29.13 -7.33
CA ASP A 167 11.49 28.09 -7.46
C ASP A 167 11.35 27.24 -6.18
N TRP A 168 10.11 26.94 -5.78
CA TRP A 168 9.81 26.03 -4.67
C TRP A 168 9.93 24.57 -5.10
N GLU A 169 11.16 24.17 -5.39
CA GLU A 169 11.48 22.85 -5.90
C GLU A 169 11.04 21.74 -4.94
N ASN A 170 10.62 20.61 -5.50
CA ASN A 170 10.28 19.45 -4.69
C ASN A 170 11.53 18.84 -4.07
N ILE A 171 11.38 18.31 -2.86
CA ILE A 171 12.46 17.67 -2.12
C ILE A 171 12.26 16.16 -2.03
N ILE A 172 13.32 15.47 -1.59
CA ILE A 172 13.38 14.03 -1.42
C ILE A 172 14.38 13.68 -0.30
N ASP A 173 14.12 12.60 0.44
CA ASP A 173 15.11 12.01 1.36
C ASP A 173 16.18 11.26 0.55
N VAL A 174 17.23 11.96 0.12
CA VAL A 174 18.25 11.38 -0.76
C VAL A 174 18.88 10.13 -0.15
N THR A 175 19.14 10.13 1.17
CA THR A 175 19.68 8.96 1.89
C THR A 175 18.76 7.76 1.77
N GLN A 176 17.45 7.96 1.89
CA GLN A 176 16.48 6.90 1.73
C GLN A 176 16.45 6.36 0.30
N TRP A 177 16.66 7.20 -0.72
CA TRP A 177 16.55 6.80 -2.12
C TRP A 177 17.83 6.26 -2.74
N GLN A 178 18.99 6.56 -2.14
CA GLN A 178 20.27 6.14 -2.65
C GLN A 178 20.38 4.62 -2.75
N VAL A 179 20.95 4.16 -3.87
CA VAL A 179 21.27 2.75 -4.11
C VAL A 179 22.78 2.65 -4.33
N PRO A 180 23.49 1.73 -3.64
CA PRO A 180 24.90 1.47 -3.92
C PRO A 180 25.10 0.96 -5.36
N ARG A 181 26.07 1.53 -6.08
CA ARG A 181 26.41 1.15 -7.46
C ARG A 181 27.92 0.96 -7.60
N ASP A 182 28.34 -0.29 -7.72
CA ASP A 182 29.72 -0.73 -7.87
C ASP A 182 29.99 -1.47 -9.20
N ALA A 183 28.93 -1.89 -9.90
CA ALA A 183 28.96 -2.41 -11.26
C ALA A 183 27.64 -2.13 -12.00
N PHE A 184 27.61 -2.42 -13.31
CA PHE A 184 26.37 -2.44 -14.08
C PHE A 184 25.43 -3.54 -13.55
N VAL A 185 24.12 -3.32 -13.69
CA VAL A 185 23.09 -4.22 -13.16
C VAL A 185 23.11 -5.61 -13.81
N ALA A 186 23.53 -5.70 -15.07
CA ALA A 186 23.58 -6.95 -15.83
C ALA A 186 24.71 -6.93 -16.87
N ASP A 187 24.85 -8.03 -17.62
CA ASP A 187 25.75 -8.23 -18.76
C ASP A 187 25.32 -7.51 -20.05
N ARG A 188 24.20 -6.79 -19.98
CA ARG A 188 23.68 -5.88 -21.00
C ARG A 188 23.06 -4.64 -20.35
N PRO A 189 23.00 -3.50 -21.05
CA PRO A 189 22.40 -2.29 -20.49
C PRO A 189 20.94 -2.50 -20.11
N VAL A 190 20.57 -2.10 -18.90
CA VAL A 190 19.19 -2.12 -18.42
C VAL A 190 18.60 -0.71 -18.45
N ILE A 191 17.69 -0.49 -19.40
CA ILE A 191 16.95 0.75 -19.58
C ILE A 191 15.64 0.66 -18.80
N GLY A 192 15.40 1.63 -17.93
CA GLY A 192 14.28 1.66 -17.03
C GLY A 192 13.42 2.91 -17.18
N ARG A 193 12.14 2.78 -16.82
CA ARG A 193 11.29 3.92 -16.49
C ARG A 193 10.29 3.53 -15.42
N HIS A 194 9.79 4.51 -14.67
CA HIS A 194 8.61 4.34 -13.84
C HIS A 194 7.72 5.57 -13.93
N SER A 195 6.41 5.34 -14.01
CA SER A 195 5.40 6.40 -14.01
C SER A 195 4.03 5.79 -13.79
N ARG A 196 3.06 6.64 -13.47
CA ARG A 196 1.65 6.27 -13.55
C ARG A 196 1.30 5.89 -14.99
N GLY A 197 0.43 4.89 -15.13
CA GLY A 197 -0.17 4.53 -16.40
C GLY A 197 -1.08 5.63 -16.92
N HIS A 198 -0.58 6.39 -17.88
CA HIS A 198 -1.33 7.33 -18.69
C HIS A 198 -0.60 7.54 -20.01
N TRP A 199 -1.33 7.54 -21.13
CA TRP A 199 -0.72 7.65 -22.47
C TRP A 199 0.12 8.92 -22.62
N THR A 200 -0.27 10.04 -22.00
CA THR A 200 0.49 11.30 -22.06
C THR A 200 1.89 11.21 -21.43
N LYS A 201 2.15 10.17 -20.62
CA LYS A 201 3.48 9.94 -20.04
C LYS A 201 4.42 9.20 -20.99
N TRP A 202 3.96 8.84 -22.19
CA TRP A 202 4.75 8.18 -23.23
C TRP A 202 4.93 9.08 -24.45
N PRO A 203 6.00 8.89 -25.25
CA PRO A 203 6.06 9.48 -26.59
C PRO A 203 4.82 9.09 -27.41
N ASP A 204 4.44 9.95 -28.35
CA ASP A 204 3.20 9.81 -29.12
C ASP A 204 3.28 8.70 -30.20
N THR A 205 4.48 8.46 -30.75
CA THR A 205 4.66 7.57 -31.90
C THR A 205 5.35 6.27 -31.53
N ALA A 206 5.00 5.19 -32.23
CA ALA A 206 5.70 3.90 -32.13
C ALA A 206 7.21 4.05 -32.39
N ALA A 207 7.59 4.91 -33.35
CA ALA A 207 8.98 5.17 -33.69
C ALA A 207 9.75 5.79 -32.51
N ASP A 208 9.18 6.80 -31.85
CA ASP A 208 9.81 7.44 -30.69
C ASP A 208 9.83 6.52 -29.47
N ILE A 209 8.78 5.72 -29.26
CA ILE A 209 8.75 4.72 -28.20
C ILE A 209 9.91 3.72 -28.39
N LEU A 210 10.07 3.15 -29.58
CA LEU A 210 11.13 2.17 -29.88
C LEU A 210 12.53 2.78 -29.98
N ALA A 211 12.62 4.08 -30.29
CA ALA A 211 13.88 4.82 -30.24
C ALA A 211 14.36 4.96 -28.79
N ALA A 212 13.47 5.38 -27.87
CA ALA A 212 13.77 5.53 -26.46
C ALA A 212 13.90 4.19 -25.71
N TYR A 213 13.13 3.18 -26.11
CA TYR A 213 13.08 1.85 -25.49
C TYR A 213 13.23 0.79 -26.59
N PRO A 214 14.46 0.30 -26.88
CA PRO A 214 14.69 -0.60 -28.00
C PRO A 214 13.99 -1.96 -27.84
N ASP A 215 13.50 -2.51 -28.95
CA ASP A 215 13.05 -3.90 -29.11
C ASP A 215 14.20 -4.87 -29.47
N ASP A 216 15.44 -4.40 -29.29
CA ASP A 216 16.66 -5.13 -29.60
C ASP A 216 17.14 -5.94 -28.37
N PRO A 217 17.39 -7.26 -28.50
CA PRO A 217 17.79 -8.12 -27.39
C PRO A 217 19.14 -7.75 -26.73
N ARG A 218 19.93 -6.87 -27.36
CA ARG A 218 21.12 -6.25 -26.76
C ARG A 218 20.81 -5.38 -25.55
N TYR A 219 19.55 -4.98 -25.35
CA TYR A 219 19.11 -4.18 -24.20
C TYR A 219 18.05 -4.94 -23.40
N SER A 220 17.99 -4.70 -22.09
CA SER A 220 16.83 -5.05 -21.27
C SER A 220 16.01 -3.78 -21.00
N VAL A 221 14.70 -3.82 -21.23
CA VAL A 221 13.81 -2.71 -20.90
C VAL A 221 12.95 -3.11 -19.70
N ARG A 222 12.89 -2.27 -18.67
CA ARG A 222 12.05 -2.50 -17.49
C ARG A 222 11.13 -1.32 -17.28
N VAL A 223 9.84 -1.60 -17.09
CA VAL A 223 8.80 -0.58 -16.91
C VAL A 223 8.09 -0.84 -15.61
N LEU A 224 8.12 0.11 -14.68
CA LEU A 224 7.27 0.09 -13.50
C LEU A 224 6.06 1.01 -13.73
N GLY A 225 4.96 0.38 -14.14
CA GLY A 225 3.69 1.02 -14.40
C GLY A 225 3.56 1.64 -15.78
N GLY A 226 2.36 1.50 -16.35
CA GLY A 226 1.95 2.22 -17.54
C GLY A 226 2.38 1.62 -18.87
N ALA A 227 2.80 0.36 -18.90
CA ALA A 227 3.14 -0.35 -20.14
C ALA A 227 1.93 -0.65 -21.04
N ASP A 228 0.70 -0.49 -20.55
CA ASP A 228 -0.51 -0.61 -21.38
C ASP A 228 -0.50 0.37 -22.57
N ALA A 229 -0.08 1.62 -22.33
CA ALA A 229 -0.03 2.65 -23.37
C ALA A 229 0.90 2.31 -24.54
N PRO A 230 2.18 1.94 -24.34
CA PRO A 230 3.02 1.48 -25.44
C PRO A 230 2.55 0.15 -26.01
N ALA A 231 1.96 -0.76 -25.21
CA ALA A 231 1.40 -1.99 -25.74
C ALA A 231 0.28 -1.72 -26.76
N ASP A 232 -0.58 -0.73 -26.49
CA ASP A 232 -1.64 -0.30 -27.40
C ASP A 232 -1.08 0.32 -28.69
N VAL A 233 -0.04 1.15 -28.60
CA VAL A 233 0.60 1.81 -29.76
C VAL A 233 1.41 0.82 -30.61
N LEU A 234 2.10 -0.14 -29.98
CA LEU A 234 2.97 -1.12 -30.64
C LEU A 234 2.22 -2.40 -31.09
N GLY A 235 1.00 -2.63 -30.60
CA GLY A 235 0.25 -3.87 -30.81
C GLY A 235 0.69 -5.04 -29.93
N GLY A 236 1.49 -4.76 -28.89
CA GLY A 236 2.09 -5.71 -27.95
C GLY A 236 3.43 -5.20 -27.43
N LEU A 237 3.91 -5.73 -26.30
CA LEU A 237 5.24 -5.39 -25.78
C LEU A 237 6.32 -6.26 -26.43
N PRO A 238 7.49 -5.70 -26.79
CA PRO A 238 8.64 -6.48 -27.25
C PRO A 238 9.11 -7.53 -26.22
N ALA A 239 9.74 -8.59 -26.69
CA ALA A 239 10.12 -9.74 -25.85
C ALA A 239 11.20 -9.42 -24.80
N ASN A 240 12.00 -8.37 -25.02
CA ASN A 240 13.05 -7.90 -24.10
C ASN A 240 12.53 -6.89 -23.07
N TRP A 241 11.22 -6.58 -23.08
CA TRP A 241 10.59 -5.68 -22.13
C TRP A 241 9.96 -6.46 -20.97
N VAL A 242 10.17 -5.96 -19.76
CA VAL A 242 9.57 -6.47 -18.53
C VAL A 242 8.64 -5.40 -17.96
N ASP A 243 7.34 -5.71 -17.89
CA ASP A 243 6.33 -4.86 -17.27
C ASP A 243 6.07 -5.30 -15.83
N HIS A 244 6.21 -4.34 -14.91
CA HIS A 244 5.80 -4.46 -13.53
C HIS A 244 4.58 -3.55 -13.32
N PRO A 245 3.45 -4.07 -12.80
CA PRO A 245 2.28 -3.24 -12.52
C PRO A 245 2.62 -2.04 -11.63
N PHE A 246 1.93 -0.91 -11.81
CA PHE A 246 2.20 0.29 -11.03
C PHE A 246 2.05 0.02 -9.52
N ASN A 247 3.03 0.46 -8.72
CA ASN A 247 3.14 0.18 -7.27
C ASN A 247 3.26 -1.31 -6.88
N SER A 248 3.57 -2.22 -7.81
CA SER A 248 3.86 -3.63 -7.46
C SER A 248 5.20 -3.80 -6.74
N ILE A 249 6.15 -2.90 -6.99
CA ILE A 249 7.47 -2.83 -6.36
C ILE A 249 7.68 -1.38 -5.88
N PRO A 250 8.27 -1.15 -4.69
CA PRO A 250 8.73 0.17 -4.29
C PRO A 250 9.63 0.80 -5.35
N ALA A 251 9.40 2.08 -5.69
CA ALA A 251 10.11 2.74 -6.78
C ALA A 251 11.63 2.74 -6.60
N GLN A 252 12.12 2.92 -5.36
CA GLN A 252 13.54 2.81 -5.04
C GLN A 252 14.11 1.43 -5.39
N GLU A 253 13.44 0.35 -4.99
CA GLU A 253 13.87 -1.02 -5.29
C GLU A 253 13.88 -1.28 -6.80
N PHE A 254 12.88 -0.78 -7.52
CA PHE A 254 12.86 -0.85 -8.98
C PHE A 254 14.06 -0.11 -9.61
N LEU A 255 14.36 1.10 -9.14
CA LEU A 255 15.48 1.91 -9.61
C LEU A 255 16.83 1.23 -9.37
N ALA A 256 16.96 0.43 -8.31
CA ALA A 256 18.13 -0.41 -8.07
C ALA A 256 18.33 -1.49 -9.14
N THR A 257 17.31 -1.76 -9.95
CA THR A 257 17.33 -2.81 -10.97
C THR A 257 17.58 -2.29 -12.39
N ILE A 258 17.93 -1.01 -12.56
CA ILE A 258 18.18 -0.38 -13.86
C ILE A 258 19.50 0.40 -13.83
N ASP A 259 20.15 0.53 -14.98
CA ASP A 259 21.35 1.37 -15.16
C ASP A 259 20.95 2.78 -15.60
N PHE A 260 20.08 2.84 -16.62
CA PHE A 260 19.68 4.08 -17.28
C PHE A 260 18.21 4.34 -17.04
N PHE A 261 17.87 5.51 -16.51
CA PHE A 261 16.49 5.96 -16.39
C PHE A 261 16.13 6.84 -17.59
N VAL A 262 15.18 6.40 -18.40
CA VAL A 262 14.74 7.14 -19.59
C VAL A 262 13.37 7.76 -19.32
N TYR A 263 13.22 9.06 -19.61
CA TYR A 263 11.93 9.73 -19.44
C TYR A 263 11.62 10.66 -20.60
N PHE A 264 10.84 10.15 -21.55
CA PHE A 264 10.19 10.93 -22.60
C PHE A 264 8.68 10.77 -22.49
N HIS A 265 7.94 11.83 -22.82
CA HIS A 265 6.50 11.90 -22.70
C HIS A 265 5.87 12.57 -23.93
N HIS A 266 4.54 12.61 -23.98
CA HIS A 266 3.81 13.15 -25.11
C HIS A 266 4.10 14.65 -25.27
N PRO A 267 4.29 15.19 -26.49
CA PRO A 267 4.66 16.60 -26.70
C PRO A 267 3.68 17.60 -26.09
N GLY A 268 2.38 17.30 -26.13
CA GLY A 268 1.35 18.15 -25.51
C GLY A 268 1.29 18.13 -23.98
N LEU A 269 2.09 17.29 -23.29
CA LEU A 269 2.21 17.32 -21.83
C LEU A 269 3.30 18.32 -21.41
N ILE A 270 2.94 19.28 -20.55
CA ILE A 270 3.95 20.02 -19.78
C ILE A 270 4.22 19.26 -18.48
N GLU A 271 5.41 18.66 -18.38
CA GLU A 271 5.89 18.10 -17.12
C GLU A 271 6.29 19.25 -16.18
N ALA A 272 5.53 19.44 -15.10
CA ALA A 272 5.70 20.57 -14.19
C ALA A 272 7.03 20.54 -13.43
N PHE A 273 7.56 19.34 -13.13
CA PHE A 273 8.82 19.19 -12.39
C PHE A 273 9.64 17.97 -12.82
N GLY A 274 9.03 16.80 -13.00
CA GLY A 274 9.78 15.57 -13.28
C GLY A 274 10.25 14.85 -12.02
N ARG A 275 9.34 14.62 -11.06
CA ARG A 275 9.66 13.93 -9.79
C ARG A 275 10.32 12.57 -10.00
N VAL A 276 9.90 11.83 -11.02
CA VAL A 276 10.46 10.51 -11.35
C VAL A 276 11.93 10.61 -11.81
N VAL A 277 12.33 11.74 -12.40
CA VAL A 277 13.74 12.00 -12.75
C VAL A 277 14.53 12.30 -11.48
N LEU A 278 13.99 13.11 -10.56
CA LEU A 278 14.62 13.34 -9.25
C LEU A 278 14.80 12.03 -8.47
N GLU A 279 13.79 11.17 -8.46
CA GLU A 279 13.83 9.84 -7.83
C GLU A 279 14.96 8.99 -8.44
N ALA A 280 15.08 8.95 -9.77
CA ALA A 280 16.13 8.23 -10.48
C ALA A 280 17.54 8.77 -10.19
N LEU A 281 17.73 10.09 -10.23
CA LEU A 281 19.01 10.74 -9.88
C LEU A 281 19.41 10.43 -8.43
N SER A 282 18.45 10.49 -7.50
CA SER A 282 18.68 10.17 -6.09
C SER A 282 19.09 8.71 -5.87
N ALA A 283 18.58 7.79 -6.70
CA ALA A 283 18.98 6.38 -6.70
C ALA A 283 20.26 6.08 -7.51
N GLY A 284 20.91 7.11 -8.07
CA GLY A 284 22.12 6.98 -8.88
C GLY A 284 21.90 6.37 -10.27
N ALA A 285 20.66 6.27 -10.76
CA ALA A 285 20.42 5.85 -12.14
C ALA A 285 20.75 7.01 -13.10
N VAL A 286 21.51 6.72 -14.16
CA VAL A 286 21.89 7.76 -15.14
C VAL A 286 20.66 8.13 -15.96
N SER A 287 20.23 9.39 -15.85
CA SER A 287 18.96 9.85 -16.43
C SER A 287 19.14 10.43 -17.83
N ILE A 288 18.35 9.95 -18.79
CA ILE A 288 18.29 10.45 -20.18
C ILE A 288 16.91 11.07 -20.41
N VAL A 289 16.88 12.39 -20.65
CA VAL A 289 15.66 13.19 -20.57
C VAL A 289 15.61 14.30 -21.65
N PRO A 290 14.44 14.90 -21.92
CA PRO A 290 14.32 16.03 -22.83
C PRO A 290 15.15 17.26 -22.42
N PRO A 291 15.67 18.05 -23.37
CA PRO A 291 16.52 19.22 -23.09
C PRO A 291 15.86 20.28 -22.20
N TYR A 292 14.54 20.40 -22.23
CA TYR A 292 13.85 21.42 -21.42
C TYR A 292 13.99 21.19 -19.90
N LEU A 293 14.43 20.01 -19.46
CA LEU A 293 14.70 19.70 -18.05
C LEU A 293 16.11 20.12 -17.61
N GLU A 294 16.96 20.59 -18.53
CA GLU A 294 18.32 21.09 -18.24
C GLU A 294 18.33 22.26 -17.23
N PRO A 295 17.43 23.27 -17.30
CA PRO A 295 17.40 24.32 -16.27
C PRO A 295 17.11 23.80 -14.85
N LEU A 296 16.45 22.65 -14.73
CA LEU A 296 16.13 22.04 -13.44
C LEU A 296 17.24 21.10 -12.94
N PHE A 297 17.86 20.31 -13.82
CA PHE A 297 18.83 19.28 -13.42
C PHE A 297 20.29 19.59 -13.81
N GLY A 298 20.58 20.73 -14.43
CA GLY A 298 21.95 21.13 -14.78
C GLY A 298 22.68 20.07 -15.59
N ASP A 299 23.93 19.75 -15.24
CA ASP A 299 24.73 18.76 -15.97
C ASP A 299 24.50 17.30 -15.53
N ALA A 300 23.55 17.06 -14.60
CA ALA A 300 23.37 15.73 -13.99
C ALA A 300 22.70 14.71 -14.92
N CYS A 301 21.95 15.16 -15.94
CA CYS A 301 21.32 14.28 -16.91
C CYS A 301 22.07 14.27 -18.25
N LEU A 302 21.64 13.35 -19.11
CA LEU A 302 21.87 13.36 -20.54
C LEU A 302 20.65 13.94 -21.23
N TYR A 303 20.86 14.93 -22.09
CA TYR A 303 19.78 15.65 -22.77
C TYR A 303 19.73 15.30 -24.25
N GLY A 304 18.55 14.97 -24.75
CA GLY A 304 18.41 14.60 -26.16
C GLY A 304 16.97 14.29 -26.57
N ARG A 305 16.84 13.67 -27.74
CA ARG A 305 15.60 13.14 -28.31
C ARG A 305 15.53 11.63 -28.07
N PRO A 306 14.35 10.99 -28.24
CA PRO A 306 14.25 9.54 -28.19
C PRO A 306 15.29 8.79 -29.03
N GLY A 307 15.64 9.32 -30.21
CA GLY A 307 16.67 8.76 -31.10
C GLY A 307 18.10 8.73 -30.54
N ASP A 308 18.42 9.58 -29.57
CA ASP A 308 19.77 9.70 -29.02
C ASP A 308 20.05 8.68 -27.90
N VAL A 309 19.00 8.06 -27.34
CA VAL A 309 19.08 7.17 -26.18
C VAL A 309 20.08 6.03 -26.40
N ARG A 310 20.00 5.34 -27.54
CA ARG A 310 20.89 4.21 -27.82
C ARG A 310 22.35 4.63 -27.87
N GLY A 311 22.65 5.79 -28.45
CA GLY A 311 24.02 6.32 -28.50
C GLY A 311 24.59 6.56 -27.12
N TYR A 312 23.82 7.25 -26.26
CA TYR A 312 24.24 7.52 -24.88
C TYR A 312 24.40 6.25 -24.04
N VAL A 313 23.46 5.31 -24.14
CA VAL A 313 23.51 4.03 -23.42
C VAL A 313 24.73 3.23 -23.86
N ASP A 314 24.95 3.11 -25.17
CA ASP A 314 26.06 2.35 -25.75
C ASP A 314 27.43 2.94 -25.39
N GLU A 315 27.55 4.27 -25.34
CA GLU A 315 28.76 4.96 -24.93
C GLU A 315 29.09 4.71 -23.45
N LEU A 316 28.15 4.99 -22.55
CA LEU A 316 28.37 4.88 -21.11
C LEU A 316 28.46 3.42 -20.64
N TYR A 317 27.77 2.48 -21.27
CA TYR A 317 27.85 1.08 -20.86
C TYR A 317 29.22 0.44 -21.16
N ARG A 318 30.03 1.05 -22.04
CA ARG A 318 31.41 0.61 -22.32
C ARG A 318 32.44 1.29 -21.41
N ASP A 319 32.04 2.30 -20.64
CA ASP A 319 32.92 3.11 -19.80
C ASP A 319 32.31 3.26 -18.40
N TRP A 320 32.69 2.33 -17.52
CA TRP A 320 32.22 2.32 -16.14
C TRP A 320 32.59 3.60 -15.38
N ASP A 321 33.77 4.18 -15.62
CA ASP A 321 34.22 5.37 -14.93
C ASP A 321 33.37 6.58 -15.33
N ALA A 322 33.05 6.72 -16.62
CA ALA A 322 32.13 7.75 -17.10
C ALA A 322 30.70 7.55 -16.58
N PHE A 323 30.19 6.31 -16.55
CA PHE A 323 28.88 6.01 -15.97
C PHE A 323 28.83 6.35 -14.48
N SER A 324 29.83 5.87 -13.71
CA SER A 324 29.93 6.06 -12.27
C SER A 324 30.04 7.54 -11.89
N ALA A 325 30.87 8.31 -12.61
CA ALA A 325 30.99 9.75 -12.42
C ALA A 325 29.64 10.46 -12.60
N ARG A 326 28.86 10.07 -13.62
CA ARG A 326 27.56 10.69 -13.91
C ARG A 326 26.47 10.26 -12.92
N SER A 327 26.48 8.99 -12.52
CA SER A 327 25.65 8.45 -11.44
C SER A 327 25.86 9.25 -10.15
N LYS A 328 27.13 9.45 -9.76
CA LYS A 328 27.51 10.22 -8.56
C LYS A 328 27.09 11.69 -8.66
N ALA A 329 27.29 12.33 -9.82
CA ALA A 329 26.88 13.72 -10.04
C ALA A 329 25.36 13.90 -9.88
N GLY A 330 24.55 12.91 -10.28
CA GLY A 330 23.11 12.90 -10.06
C GLY A 330 22.72 12.91 -8.58
N VAL A 331 23.35 12.04 -7.79
CA VAL A 331 23.13 11.98 -6.33
C VAL A 331 23.61 13.27 -5.66
N GLU A 332 24.80 13.77 -6.00
CA GLU A 332 25.36 15.01 -5.44
C GLU A 332 24.50 16.24 -5.76
N LEU A 333 23.87 16.29 -6.94
CA LEU A 333 22.87 17.32 -7.25
C LEU A 333 21.63 17.18 -6.36
N ALA A 334 21.11 15.96 -6.20
CA ALA A 334 19.96 15.70 -5.35
C ALA A 334 20.20 16.14 -3.91
N GLU A 335 21.37 15.81 -3.34
CA GLU A 335 21.76 16.23 -1.99
C GLU A 335 21.87 17.76 -1.86
N ARG A 336 22.49 18.42 -2.84
CA ARG A 336 22.71 19.86 -2.79
C ARG A 336 21.45 20.70 -2.99
N ARG A 337 20.54 20.29 -3.88
CA ARG A 337 19.43 21.14 -4.34
C ARG A 337 18.05 20.64 -3.90
N PHE A 338 17.87 19.34 -3.70
CA PHE A 338 16.56 18.73 -3.48
C PHE A 338 16.47 17.97 -2.15
N SER A 339 17.41 18.16 -1.23
CA SER A 339 17.40 17.48 0.06
C SER A 339 16.46 18.12 1.07
N TYR A 340 16.23 17.42 2.17
CA TYR A 340 15.52 17.97 3.33
C TYR A 340 16.22 19.21 3.89
N GLN A 341 17.56 19.24 3.88
CA GLN A 341 18.32 20.40 4.35
C GLN A 341 18.00 21.65 3.51
N THR A 342 17.84 21.51 2.20
CA THR A 342 17.42 22.63 1.34
C THR A 342 16.05 23.17 1.74
N HIS A 343 15.10 22.29 2.08
CA HIS A 343 13.79 22.72 2.59
C HIS A 343 13.91 23.46 3.93
N VAL A 344 14.72 22.94 4.85
CA VAL A 344 14.88 23.53 6.17
C VAL A 344 15.52 24.91 6.04
N SER A 345 16.53 25.07 5.18
CA SER A 345 17.15 26.38 4.94
C SER A 345 16.16 27.41 4.38
N ARG A 346 15.31 27.05 3.40
CA ARG A 346 14.29 27.98 2.88
C ARG A 346 13.23 28.35 3.91
N LEU A 347 12.88 27.42 4.82
CA LEU A 347 11.96 27.73 5.93
C LEU A 347 12.60 28.66 6.95
N ALA A 348 13.85 28.40 7.33
CA ALA A 348 14.59 29.23 8.26
C ALA A 348 14.79 30.67 7.75
N GLU A 349 14.99 30.84 6.44
CA GLU A 349 15.05 32.16 5.79
C GLU A 349 13.70 32.91 5.87
N LEU A 350 12.58 32.20 5.75
CA LEU A 350 11.24 32.80 5.76
C LEU A 350 10.71 33.10 7.17
N ILE A 351 10.85 32.14 8.11
CA ILE A 351 10.18 32.18 9.42
C ILE A 351 11.11 31.95 10.62
N GLY A 352 12.42 31.84 10.38
CA GLY A 352 13.40 31.55 11.42
C GLY A 352 13.48 30.06 11.80
N PRO A 353 14.35 29.70 12.76
CA PRO A 353 14.44 28.35 13.29
C PRO A 353 13.12 27.95 13.99
N PRO A 354 12.86 26.64 14.19
CA PRO A 354 11.71 26.21 14.97
C PRO A 354 11.73 26.86 16.35
N GLU A 355 10.58 27.25 16.86
CA GLU A 355 10.48 27.63 18.26
C GLU A 355 10.85 26.41 19.11
N ALA A 356 11.71 26.61 20.10
CA ALA A 356 12.16 25.53 20.97
C ALA A 356 10.94 24.84 21.57
N LEU A 357 10.64 23.64 21.07
CA LEU A 357 9.79 22.72 21.78
C LEU A 357 10.43 22.54 23.16
N GLU A 358 9.68 22.81 24.23
CA GLU A 358 9.89 22.09 25.49
C GLU A 358 10.17 20.64 25.10
N PRO A 359 11.34 20.07 25.46
CA PRO A 359 11.81 18.85 24.85
C PRO A 359 10.78 17.75 25.11
N ALA A 360 9.94 17.49 24.12
CA ALA A 360 9.25 16.23 23.97
C ALA A 360 10.39 15.22 23.81
N ALA A 361 10.62 14.50 24.92
CA ALA A 361 11.67 13.51 25.16
C ALA A 361 12.48 13.14 23.92
N ALA A 362 13.77 13.52 23.96
CA ALA A 362 14.89 12.99 23.19
C ALA A 362 14.62 12.63 21.73
N ALA A 363 15.37 13.28 20.82
CA ALA A 363 15.61 12.82 19.46
C ALA A 363 15.50 11.29 19.37
N VAL A 364 14.38 10.82 18.84
CA VAL A 364 14.20 9.41 18.53
C VAL A 364 15.15 9.17 17.37
N VAL A 365 16.36 8.73 17.70
CA VAL A 365 17.15 7.85 16.84
C VAL A 365 16.12 6.92 16.20
N PRO A 366 16.00 6.86 14.85
CA PRO A 366 15.00 5.99 14.22
C PRO A 366 15.11 4.64 14.91
N PRO A 367 14.04 4.12 15.54
CA PRO A 367 14.16 2.96 16.40
C PRO A 367 14.89 1.91 15.58
N GLN A 368 16.02 1.40 16.10
CA GLN A 368 16.60 0.18 15.55
C GLN A 368 15.43 -0.79 15.46
N ARG A 369 15.14 -1.28 14.26
CA ARG A 369 13.96 -2.12 14.03
C ARG A 369 14.03 -3.25 15.05
N PRO A 370 12.98 -3.46 15.87
CA PRO A 370 12.99 -4.55 16.82
C PRO A 370 13.24 -5.85 16.06
N ARG A 371 14.10 -6.69 16.60
CA ARG A 371 14.40 -8.03 16.11
C ARG A 371 13.18 -8.93 16.32
N ALA A 372 12.15 -8.69 15.52
CA ALA A 372 10.89 -9.41 15.60
C ALA A 372 11.05 -10.84 15.07
N VAL A 373 10.56 -11.82 15.82
CA VAL A 373 10.51 -13.22 15.41
C VAL A 373 9.05 -13.62 15.17
N LEU A 374 8.77 -14.17 13.99
CA LEU A 374 7.49 -14.82 13.69
C LEU A 374 7.71 -16.34 13.66
N VAL A 375 7.15 -17.05 14.63
CA VAL A 375 7.13 -18.52 14.64
C VAL A 375 5.85 -18.99 13.96
N VAL A 376 5.95 -19.88 12.99
CA VAL A 376 4.83 -20.44 12.24
C VAL A 376 4.79 -21.94 12.45
N ASP A 377 3.70 -22.43 13.03
CA ASP A 377 3.44 -23.84 13.24
C ASP A 377 2.08 -24.19 12.61
N PRO A 378 2.08 -24.71 11.37
CA PRO A 378 0.85 -25.09 10.67
C PRO A 378 0.28 -26.44 11.16
N SER A 379 0.94 -27.12 12.09
CA SER A 379 0.57 -28.48 12.49
C SER A 379 -0.73 -28.50 13.30
N GLY A 380 -1.58 -29.50 13.01
CA GLY A 380 -2.89 -29.64 13.66
C GLY A 380 -2.84 -30.10 15.12
N ASP A 381 -4.00 -30.12 15.77
CA ASP A 381 -4.20 -30.35 17.22
C ASP A 381 -3.56 -31.64 17.80
N GLY A 382 -3.23 -32.63 16.97
CA GLY A 382 -2.59 -33.89 17.39
C GLY A 382 -1.05 -33.88 17.43
N SER A 383 -0.41 -32.75 17.14
CA SER A 383 1.05 -32.66 16.96
C SER A 383 1.78 -32.37 18.28
N PRO A 384 3.00 -32.92 18.50
CA PRO A 384 3.75 -32.70 19.74
C PRO A 384 4.07 -31.21 20.02
N SER A 385 3.72 -30.70 21.20
CA SER A 385 3.96 -29.28 21.56
C SER A 385 5.39 -28.98 22.02
N GLU A 386 6.14 -29.99 22.47
CA GLU A 386 7.48 -29.84 23.08
C GLU A 386 8.48 -29.08 22.19
N VAL A 387 8.38 -29.26 20.88
CA VAL A 387 9.24 -28.60 19.89
C VAL A 387 8.85 -27.13 19.75
N LEU A 388 7.56 -26.84 19.63
CA LEU A 388 7.06 -25.46 19.57
C LEU A 388 7.43 -24.69 20.85
N ASP A 389 7.27 -25.30 22.02
CA ASP A 389 7.62 -24.69 23.31
C ASP A 389 9.11 -24.34 23.38
N SER A 390 9.96 -25.24 22.89
CA SER A 390 11.42 -25.03 22.84
C SER A 390 11.78 -23.89 21.88
N VAL A 391 11.17 -23.87 20.69
CA VAL A 391 11.38 -22.80 19.69
C VAL A 391 10.92 -21.44 20.25
N LEU A 392 9.74 -21.37 20.87
CA LEU A 392 9.22 -20.14 21.44
C LEU A 392 10.10 -19.62 22.58
N LYS A 393 10.59 -20.49 23.46
CA LYS A 393 11.51 -20.10 24.53
C LYS A 393 12.78 -19.44 23.98
N VAL A 394 13.36 -19.98 22.90
CA VAL A 394 14.54 -19.40 22.26
C VAL A 394 14.19 -18.10 21.52
N ALA A 395 13.07 -18.07 20.79
CA ALA A 395 12.60 -16.90 20.07
C ALA A 395 12.36 -15.70 20.99
N VAL A 396 11.71 -15.92 22.14
CA VAL A 396 11.49 -14.90 23.18
C VAL A 396 12.81 -14.42 23.81
N ALA A 397 13.79 -15.32 24.00
CA ALA A 397 15.07 -14.96 24.59
C ALA A 397 16.00 -14.17 23.65
N GLN A 398 15.81 -14.30 22.34
CA GLN A 398 16.70 -13.74 21.32
C GLN A 398 16.09 -12.57 20.51
N GLY A 399 14.76 -12.54 20.40
CA GLY A 399 14.01 -11.48 19.72
C GLY A 399 13.59 -10.37 20.68
N ASP A 400 13.44 -9.16 20.14
CA ASP A 400 12.84 -8.05 20.89
C ASP A 400 11.32 -8.25 21.03
N THR A 401 10.71 -8.91 20.03
CA THR A 401 9.30 -9.29 20.01
C THR A 401 9.15 -10.68 19.42
N CYS A 402 8.18 -11.45 19.94
CA CYS A 402 7.87 -12.79 19.46
C CYS A 402 6.37 -12.89 19.18
N THR A 403 6.02 -13.30 17.96
CA THR A 403 4.65 -13.64 17.57
C THR A 403 4.63 -15.07 17.06
N VAL A 404 3.59 -15.81 17.43
CA VAL A 404 3.37 -17.17 16.94
C VAL A 404 2.08 -17.24 16.13
N ALA A 405 2.14 -17.90 14.98
CA ALA A 405 0.98 -18.25 14.17
C ALA A 405 0.77 -19.77 14.21
N VAL A 406 -0.30 -20.21 14.85
CA VAL A 406 -0.60 -21.65 15.09
C VAL A 406 -2.00 -22.03 14.60
N ALA A 407 -2.25 -23.32 14.40
CA ALA A 407 -3.62 -23.81 14.30
C ALA A 407 -4.45 -23.33 15.51
N ALA A 408 -5.67 -22.85 15.26
CA ALA A 408 -6.55 -22.25 16.26
C ALA A 408 -6.72 -23.10 17.53
N GLY A 409 -6.79 -24.43 17.40
CA GLY A 409 -6.93 -25.31 18.55
C GLY A 409 -5.71 -25.46 19.44
N ARG A 410 -4.56 -24.98 18.98
CA ARG A 410 -3.29 -24.99 19.73
C ARG A 410 -2.97 -23.64 20.38
N ALA A 411 -3.73 -22.59 20.05
CA ALA A 411 -3.53 -21.24 20.59
C ALA A 411 -3.56 -21.21 22.14
N GLY A 412 -4.41 -22.03 22.77
CA GLY A 412 -4.51 -22.12 24.23
C GLY A 412 -3.32 -22.80 24.92
N LEU A 413 -2.39 -23.38 24.17
CA LEU A 413 -1.16 -24.00 24.70
C LEU A 413 -0.01 -22.98 24.81
N ILE A 414 -0.15 -21.79 24.22
CA ILE A 414 0.91 -20.80 24.15
C ILE A 414 0.92 -19.95 25.43
N SER A 415 2.12 -19.64 25.93
CA SER A 415 2.31 -18.71 27.04
C SER A 415 1.66 -17.34 26.75
N PRO A 416 1.03 -16.70 27.76
CA PRO A 416 0.43 -15.37 27.60
C PRO A 416 1.43 -14.26 27.24
N ASP A 417 2.73 -14.50 27.45
CA ASP A 417 3.80 -13.54 27.13
C ASP A 417 4.19 -13.52 25.64
N VAL A 418 3.51 -14.31 24.79
CA VAL A 418 3.74 -14.36 23.34
C VAL A 418 2.49 -13.88 22.62
N ALA A 419 2.66 -13.01 21.63
CA ALA A 419 1.55 -12.62 20.76
C ALA A 419 1.07 -13.81 19.93
N VAL A 420 -0.21 -14.18 20.06
CA VAL A 420 -0.79 -15.34 19.38
C VAL A 420 -1.69 -14.89 18.23
N GLU A 421 -1.35 -15.37 17.03
CA GLU A 421 -2.16 -15.34 15.83
C GLU A 421 -2.59 -16.77 15.47
N THR A 422 -3.72 -16.93 14.79
CA THR A 422 -4.23 -18.27 14.49
C THR A 422 -4.56 -18.50 13.02
N PHE A 423 -4.43 -19.76 12.60
CA PHE A 423 -5.10 -20.30 11.41
C PHE A 423 -6.46 -20.89 11.83
N PRO A 424 -7.58 -20.50 11.19
CA PRO A 424 -8.92 -20.85 11.65
C PRO A 424 -9.19 -22.35 11.48
N ARG A 425 -9.92 -22.96 12.43
CA ARG A 425 -10.27 -24.41 12.41
C ARG A 425 -10.98 -24.87 11.15
N VAL A 426 -11.72 -23.96 10.51
CA VAL A 426 -12.45 -24.26 9.27
C VAL A 426 -11.54 -24.79 8.15
N LEU A 427 -10.23 -24.52 8.22
CA LEU A 427 -9.25 -25.05 7.27
C LEU A 427 -9.13 -26.58 7.33
N ASP A 428 -9.39 -27.20 8.48
CA ASP A 428 -9.28 -28.66 8.65
C ASP A 428 -10.29 -29.40 7.76
N ASP A 429 -11.42 -28.77 7.47
CA ASP A 429 -12.49 -29.29 6.61
C ASP A 429 -12.33 -28.92 5.13
N MET A 430 -11.30 -28.14 4.77
CA MET A 430 -11.08 -27.63 3.41
C MET A 430 -10.17 -28.54 2.58
N PRO A 431 -10.33 -28.57 1.24
CA PRO A 431 -9.38 -29.23 0.36
C PRO A 431 -7.97 -28.64 0.53
N ALA A 432 -6.94 -29.48 0.55
CA ALA A 432 -5.53 -29.08 0.74
C ALA A 432 -5.12 -27.90 -0.16
N THR A 433 -5.51 -27.90 -1.43
CA THR A 433 -5.22 -26.80 -2.37
C THR A 433 -5.79 -25.45 -1.91
N GLU A 434 -6.98 -25.42 -1.33
CA GLU A 434 -7.61 -24.18 -0.84
C GLU A 434 -7.02 -23.76 0.50
N ARG A 435 -6.74 -24.73 1.38
CA ARG A 435 -6.02 -24.51 2.63
C ARG A 435 -4.64 -23.90 2.40
N HIS A 436 -3.86 -24.43 1.46
CA HIS A 436 -2.54 -23.89 1.11
C HIS A 436 -2.61 -22.45 0.58
N ARG A 437 -3.64 -22.12 -0.23
CA ARG A 437 -3.86 -20.74 -0.70
C ARG A 437 -4.18 -19.79 0.44
N TYR A 438 -5.00 -20.23 1.38
CA TYR A 438 -5.27 -19.47 2.60
C TYR A 438 -3.99 -19.26 3.40
N LEU A 439 -3.24 -20.33 3.68
CA LEU A 439 -1.99 -20.25 4.46
C LEU A 439 -1.00 -19.26 3.83
N ALA A 440 -0.80 -19.30 2.52
CA ALA A 440 0.05 -18.34 1.82
C ALA A 440 -0.45 -16.89 1.96
N THR A 441 -1.76 -16.66 1.76
CA THR A 441 -2.35 -15.32 1.88
C THR A 441 -2.29 -14.79 3.31
N ARG A 442 -2.51 -15.67 4.30
CA ARG A 442 -2.44 -15.31 5.71
C ARG A 442 -1.01 -15.02 6.14
N LEU A 443 -0.04 -15.77 5.63
CA LEU A 443 1.37 -15.58 5.89
C LEU A 443 1.88 -14.24 5.34
N ASP A 444 1.46 -13.85 4.13
CA ASP A 444 1.73 -12.51 3.59
C ASP A 444 1.21 -11.41 4.52
N GLY A 445 0.00 -11.57 5.04
CA GLY A 445 -0.62 -10.66 6.01
C GLY A 445 0.17 -10.57 7.31
N LEU A 446 0.60 -11.71 7.85
CA LEU A 446 1.41 -11.80 9.07
C LEU A 446 2.79 -11.15 8.88
N ILE A 447 3.49 -11.44 7.79
CA ILE A 447 4.79 -10.84 7.50
C ILE A 447 4.64 -9.33 7.33
N ALA A 448 3.66 -8.89 6.56
CA ALA A 448 3.50 -7.47 6.30
C ALA A 448 2.95 -6.70 7.52
N GLY A 449 2.25 -7.36 8.43
CA GLY A 449 1.70 -6.80 9.68
C GLY A 449 2.72 -6.73 10.81
N HIS A 450 3.44 -7.83 11.05
CA HIS A 450 4.42 -7.96 12.15
C HIS A 450 5.84 -7.59 11.75
N ARG A 451 6.14 -7.52 10.43
CA ARG A 451 7.45 -7.20 9.85
C ARG A 451 8.60 -7.95 10.52
N PRO A 452 8.54 -9.29 10.59
CA PRO A 452 9.54 -10.08 11.28
C PRO A 452 10.91 -9.94 10.63
N HIS A 453 11.95 -9.92 11.47
CA HIS A 453 13.32 -10.10 11.02
C HIS A 453 13.62 -11.58 10.71
N TRP A 454 13.11 -12.48 11.56
CA TRP A 454 13.20 -13.93 11.39
C TRP A 454 11.82 -14.56 11.30
N VAL A 455 11.66 -15.50 10.36
CA VAL A 455 10.51 -16.41 10.31
C VAL A 455 10.99 -17.82 10.64
N VAL A 456 10.51 -18.39 11.74
CA VAL A 456 10.85 -19.76 12.15
C VAL A 456 9.66 -20.66 11.80
N VAL A 457 9.86 -21.66 10.95
CA VAL A 457 8.81 -22.62 10.57
C VAL A 457 9.05 -23.95 11.27
N VAL A 458 8.06 -24.40 12.04
CA VAL A 458 8.01 -25.76 12.58
C VAL A 458 7.48 -26.68 11.50
N ASP A 459 8.34 -27.56 11.00
CA ASP A 459 8.05 -28.50 9.92
C ASP A 459 7.92 -29.91 10.48
N ASP A 460 6.66 -30.36 10.57
CA ASP A 460 6.29 -31.71 11.00
C ASP A 460 6.27 -32.73 9.84
N GLY A 461 6.64 -32.31 8.62
CA GLY A 461 6.55 -33.11 7.40
C GLY A 461 5.18 -33.07 6.71
N SER A 462 4.25 -32.23 7.16
CA SER A 462 2.94 -32.07 6.54
C SER A 462 2.99 -31.28 5.22
N ASP A 463 2.01 -31.54 4.34
CA ASP A 463 1.82 -30.74 3.12
C ASP A 463 1.61 -29.25 3.42
N ASP A 464 1.06 -28.92 4.60
CA ASP A 464 0.86 -27.54 5.04
C ASP A 464 2.19 -26.86 5.41
N ALA A 465 3.10 -27.56 6.09
CA ALA A 465 4.45 -27.07 6.36
C ALA A 465 5.23 -26.82 5.06
N VAL A 466 5.11 -27.73 4.08
CA VAL A 466 5.69 -27.55 2.74
C VAL A 466 5.10 -26.33 2.04
N ALA A 467 3.78 -26.13 2.12
CA ALA A 467 3.11 -24.98 1.53
C ALA A 467 3.54 -23.64 2.17
N VAL A 468 3.69 -23.61 3.51
CA VAL A 468 4.20 -22.44 4.24
C VAL A 468 5.62 -22.11 3.82
N LEU A 469 6.52 -23.10 3.78
CA LEU A 469 7.91 -22.90 3.33
C LEU A 469 7.97 -22.39 1.89
N ALA A 470 7.14 -22.94 0.99
CA ALA A 470 7.06 -22.49 -0.39
C ALA A 470 6.58 -21.03 -0.50
N ALA A 471 5.62 -20.61 0.34
CA ALA A 471 5.11 -19.24 0.38
C ALA A 471 6.14 -18.22 0.89
N LEU A 472 7.14 -18.65 1.69
CA LEU A 472 8.23 -17.79 2.17
C LEU A 472 9.34 -17.54 1.14
N THR A 473 9.31 -18.24 0.00
CA THR A 473 10.33 -18.10 -1.04
C THR A 473 10.26 -16.70 -1.66
N GLY A 474 11.22 -15.84 -1.31
CA GLY A 474 11.26 -14.42 -1.76
C GLY A 474 10.86 -13.39 -0.71
N SER A 475 10.62 -13.80 0.54
CA SER A 475 10.51 -12.89 1.68
C SER A 475 11.87 -12.28 2.03
N ASP A 476 11.86 -11.02 2.49
CA ASP A 476 13.06 -10.32 3.00
C ASP A 476 13.49 -10.83 4.39
N ALA A 477 12.65 -11.63 5.06
CA ALA A 477 12.95 -12.19 6.38
C ALA A 477 13.84 -13.43 6.27
N VAL A 478 14.76 -13.60 7.23
CA VAL A 478 15.59 -14.80 7.33
C VAL A 478 14.70 -15.96 7.76
N THR A 479 14.63 -17.01 6.93
CA THR A 479 13.77 -18.17 7.21
C THR A 479 14.58 -19.29 7.87
N VAL A 480 14.14 -19.71 9.06
CA VAL A 480 14.72 -20.82 9.83
C VAL A 480 13.73 -21.97 9.83
N ARG A 481 14.11 -23.11 9.25
CA ARG A 481 13.29 -24.32 9.23
C ARG A 481 13.72 -25.25 10.36
N VAL A 482 12.75 -25.72 11.14
CA VAL A 482 12.95 -26.72 12.21
C VAL A 482 12.21 -27.98 11.79
N ALA A 483 12.94 -29.04 11.43
CA ALA A 483 12.36 -30.26 10.86
C ALA A 483 12.87 -31.54 11.56
N ARG A 484 12.17 -32.66 11.39
CA ARG A 484 12.69 -33.98 11.83
C ARG A 484 13.82 -34.46 10.94
N ALA A 485 14.87 -35.02 11.53
CA ALA A 485 16.03 -35.50 10.81
C ALA A 485 15.71 -36.80 10.04
N GLU A 486 15.74 -36.78 8.71
CA GLU A 486 15.77 -38.01 7.88
C GLU A 486 17.21 -38.52 7.66
N THR A 487 18.21 -37.66 7.84
CA THR A 487 19.65 -37.98 7.84
C THR A 487 20.41 -36.83 8.55
N PRO A 488 21.57 -37.05 9.21
CA PRO A 488 22.31 -35.96 9.85
C PRO A 488 22.89 -35.04 8.76
N GLY A 489 22.24 -33.89 8.54
CA GLY A 489 22.73 -32.84 7.65
C GLY A 489 23.77 -31.95 8.34
N ASP A 490 24.71 -31.42 7.57
CA ASP A 490 25.75 -30.51 8.05
C ASP A 490 25.16 -29.25 8.69
N ALA A 491 25.84 -28.81 9.75
CA ALA A 491 25.41 -27.85 10.75
C ALA A 491 24.87 -26.51 10.21
N ALA A 492 23.90 -25.97 10.99
CA ALA A 492 23.32 -24.63 10.91
C ALA A 492 24.23 -23.59 10.22
N GLY A 493 23.71 -22.98 9.15
CA GLY A 493 24.31 -21.81 8.54
C GLY A 493 24.61 -20.72 9.58
N GLY A 494 25.46 -19.75 9.22
CA GLY A 494 26.05 -18.78 10.15
C GLY A 494 25.10 -17.88 10.97
N ASP A 495 23.77 -18.00 10.83
CA ASP A 495 22.78 -17.21 11.54
C ASP A 495 22.78 -17.48 13.07
N PRO A 496 22.81 -16.42 13.91
CA PRO A 496 22.82 -16.57 15.36
C PRO A 496 21.57 -17.26 15.93
N LEU A 497 20.37 -16.97 15.43
CA LEU A 497 19.14 -17.54 15.98
C LEU A 497 19.08 -19.04 15.70
N ALA A 498 19.41 -19.47 14.48
CA ALA A 498 19.46 -20.89 14.11
C ALA A 498 20.44 -21.70 14.98
N LYS A 499 21.59 -21.12 15.35
CA LYS A 499 22.56 -21.76 16.27
C LYS A 499 22.02 -21.93 17.69
N HIS A 500 21.35 -20.91 18.24
CA HIS A 500 20.76 -20.99 19.58
C HIS A 500 19.63 -22.01 19.63
N ILE A 501 18.79 -22.05 18.60
CA ILE A 501 17.72 -23.04 18.48
C ILE A 501 18.36 -24.45 18.44
N SER A 502 19.37 -24.67 17.60
CA SER A 502 20.09 -25.96 17.45
C SER A 502 20.65 -26.54 18.76
N GLY A 503 21.04 -25.69 19.72
CA GLY A 503 21.63 -26.12 20.99
C GLY A 503 20.64 -26.58 22.07
N THR A 504 19.34 -26.57 21.81
CA THR A 504 18.28 -26.81 22.82
C THR A 504 17.33 -27.96 22.50
N PHE A 505 17.54 -28.71 21.41
CA PHE A 505 16.55 -29.66 20.88
C PHE A 505 16.48 -31.03 21.59
N PRO A 506 15.29 -31.69 21.55
CA PRO A 506 15.16 -33.15 21.73
C PRO A 506 15.92 -33.94 20.64
N GLU A 507 16.36 -35.17 20.94
CA GLU A 507 17.01 -36.05 19.95
C GLU A 507 16.12 -36.24 18.69
N GLY A 508 16.70 -36.06 17.49
CA GLY A 508 16.03 -36.35 16.20
C GLY A 508 15.46 -35.17 15.41
N TRP A 509 15.74 -33.92 15.79
CA TRP A 509 15.36 -32.70 15.04
C TRP A 509 16.59 -31.94 14.50
N THR A 510 16.44 -31.31 13.33
CA THR A 510 17.48 -30.52 12.63
C THR A 510 17.00 -29.11 12.34
N VAL A 511 17.96 -28.17 12.20
CA VAL A 511 17.69 -26.78 11.83
C VAL A 511 18.46 -26.41 10.59
N ASP A 512 17.72 -25.91 9.60
CA ASP A 512 18.28 -25.41 8.36
C ASP A 512 17.93 -23.92 8.21
N THR A 513 18.92 -23.11 7.85
CA THR A 513 18.70 -21.72 7.46
C THR A 513 18.49 -21.64 5.97
N VAL A 514 17.30 -21.20 5.55
CA VAL A 514 17.08 -20.79 4.16
C VAL A 514 17.45 -19.31 4.09
N ALA A 515 18.64 -19.01 3.56
CA ALA A 515 19.05 -17.63 3.34
C ALA A 515 18.04 -16.94 2.41
N PRO A 516 17.77 -15.62 2.56
CA PRO A 516 16.94 -14.85 1.64
C PRO A 516 17.58 -14.87 0.25
N GLY A 517 17.21 -15.86 -0.54
CA GLY A 517 17.79 -16.15 -1.84
C GLY A 517 16.84 -15.72 -2.93
N LYS A 518 17.26 -14.73 -3.73
CA LYS A 518 16.76 -14.57 -5.10
C LYS A 518 17.09 -15.84 -5.88
N GLN A 519 16.16 -16.79 -5.97
CA GLN A 519 16.20 -17.70 -7.12
C GLN A 519 15.74 -16.92 -8.35
N PRO A 520 16.43 -17.05 -9.50
CA PRO A 520 15.84 -16.62 -10.76
C PRO A 520 14.54 -17.40 -10.93
N LEU A 521 13.46 -16.70 -11.32
CA LEU A 521 12.21 -17.37 -11.70
C LEU A 521 12.54 -18.54 -12.62
N ALA A 522 12.34 -19.77 -12.15
CA ALA A 522 12.23 -20.89 -13.06
C ALA A 522 11.12 -20.53 -14.06
N PRO A 523 11.33 -20.72 -15.37
CA PRO A 523 10.31 -20.39 -16.36
C PRO A 523 9.03 -21.11 -15.97
N ALA A 524 7.94 -20.35 -15.85
CA ALA A 524 6.61 -20.85 -15.49
C ALA A 524 6.40 -22.22 -16.14
N ALA A 525 6.30 -23.27 -15.31
CA ALA A 525 5.98 -24.60 -15.80
C ALA A 525 4.72 -24.46 -16.65
N LYS A 526 4.85 -24.78 -17.95
CA LYS A 526 3.73 -24.76 -18.90
C LYS A 526 2.56 -25.45 -18.22
N ALA A 527 1.46 -24.72 -18.03
CA ALA A 527 0.22 -25.23 -17.48
C ALA A 527 -0.03 -26.63 -18.05
N ALA A 528 0.11 -27.65 -17.21
CA ALA A 528 -0.18 -29.01 -17.59
C ALA A 528 -1.63 -29.00 -18.09
N LYS A 529 -1.82 -29.42 -19.36
CA LYS A 529 -3.14 -29.61 -19.92
C LYS A 529 -3.88 -30.60 -19.02
N VAL A 530 -4.79 -30.08 -18.20
CA VAL A 530 -5.79 -30.90 -17.53
C VAL A 530 -6.66 -31.50 -18.63
N THR A 531 -6.33 -32.73 -19.02
CA THR A 531 -7.25 -33.59 -19.77
C THR A 531 -8.46 -33.84 -18.87
N PRO A 532 -9.67 -33.43 -19.27
CA PRO A 532 -10.84 -33.67 -18.45
C PRO A 532 -11.11 -35.17 -18.44
N ASP A 533 -11.16 -35.71 -17.23
CA ASP A 533 -11.51 -37.10 -16.96
C ASP A 533 -12.93 -37.39 -17.48
N LYS A 534 -13.09 -38.56 -18.10
CA LYS A 534 -14.35 -38.98 -18.74
C LYS A 534 -15.30 -39.51 -17.67
N GLN A 535 -16.27 -38.71 -17.23
CA GLN A 535 -17.45 -39.25 -16.55
C GLN A 535 -18.41 -39.93 -17.56
N PRO A 536 -19.02 -41.08 -17.21
CA PRO A 536 -19.92 -41.83 -18.08
C PRO A 536 -21.31 -41.18 -18.17
N PRO A 537 -22.14 -41.55 -19.17
CA PRO A 537 -23.23 -40.69 -19.63
C PRO A 537 -24.54 -40.92 -18.86
N ALA A 538 -25.23 -39.83 -18.53
CA ALA A 538 -26.66 -39.84 -18.22
C ALA A 538 -27.40 -38.79 -19.07
N THR A 539 -27.91 -39.30 -20.20
CA THR A 539 -29.21 -39.04 -20.84
C THR A 539 -29.74 -37.61 -21.08
N ASN A 540 -29.88 -37.35 -22.40
CA ASN A 540 -31.00 -36.70 -23.11
C ASN A 540 -30.99 -35.18 -23.40
N TRP A 541 -30.62 -34.88 -24.66
CA TRP A 541 -31.37 -34.14 -25.72
C TRP A 541 -31.90 -32.71 -25.40
N LYS A 542 -31.65 -31.63 -26.17
CA LYS A 542 -31.40 -31.41 -27.62
C LYS A 542 -30.62 -30.09 -27.86
N GLY A 543 -29.75 -30.10 -28.88
CA GLY A 543 -29.48 -28.95 -29.76
C GLY A 543 -28.45 -27.89 -29.33
N ARG A 544 -27.15 -28.10 -29.63
CA ARG A 544 -26.15 -27.03 -29.67
C ARG A 544 -25.58 -26.88 -31.08
N LEU A 545 -25.90 -25.76 -31.73
CA LEU A 545 -25.12 -25.23 -32.85
C LEU A 545 -23.70 -24.91 -32.37
N TRP A 546 -22.70 -25.37 -33.12
CA TRP A 546 -21.29 -25.10 -32.85
C TRP A 546 -20.94 -23.68 -33.29
N VAL A 547 -20.50 -22.85 -32.33
CA VAL A 547 -20.17 -21.43 -32.56
C VAL A 547 -18.64 -21.26 -32.51
N PRO A 548 -17.97 -20.77 -33.58
CA PRO A 548 -16.51 -20.63 -33.62
C PRO A 548 -15.94 -19.70 -32.54
N GLY A 549 -14.69 -19.93 -32.12
CA GLY A 549 -14.02 -19.22 -31.01
C GLY A 549 -13.98 -17.69 -31.10
N ARG A 550 -13.96 -17.11 -32.31
CA ARG A 550 -14.05 -15.64 -32.52
C ARG A 550 -15.43 -15.07 -32.13
N VAL A 551 -16.49 -15.85 -32.32
CA VAL A 551 -17.86 -15.46 -31.95
C VAL A 551 -18.05 -15.59 -30.43
N ARG A 552 -17.46 -16.60 -29.79
CA ARG A 552 -17.39 -16.66 -28.31
C ARG A 552 -16.64 -15.47 -27.72
N ARG A 553 -15.54 -15.02 -28.34
CA ARG A 553 -14.78 -13.82 -27.91
C ARG A 553 -15.60 -12.54 -28.10
N LYS A 554 -16.30 -12.38 -29.23
CA LYS A 554 -17.23 -11.26 -29.46
C LYS A 554 -18.43 -11.29 -28.51
N ILE A 555 -18.99 -12.46 -28.18
CA ILE A 555 -20.09 -12.60 -27.21
C ILE A 555 -19.61 -12.26 -25.80
N ARG A 556 -18.37 -12.64 -25.42
CA ARG A 556 -17.77 -12.28 -24.13
C ARG A 556 -17.45 -10.78 -24.04
N ALA A 557 -16.91 -10.19 -25.10
CA ALA A 557 -16.66 -8.75 -25.19
C ALA A 557 -17.98 -7.95 -25.15
N ARG A 558 -19.00 -8.39 -25.88
CA ARG A 558 -20.33 -7.76 -25.89
C ARG A 558 -21.08 -7.94 -24.57
N ARG A 559 -20.91 -9.09 -23.88
CA ARG A 559 -21.37 -9.29 -22.50
C ARG A 559 -20.66 -8.35 -21.54
N LYS A 560 -19.33 -8.21 -21.63
CA LYS A 560 -18.55 -7.28 -20.80
C LYS A 560 -18.97 -5.83 -21.04
N GLU A 561 -19.21 -5.44 -22.29
CA GLU A 561 -19.67 -4.09 -22.65
C GLU A 561 -21.11 -3.82 -22.19
N THR A 562 -22.00 -4.82 -22.28
CA THR A 562 -23.37 -4.72 -21.73
C THR A 562 -23.36 -4.69 -20.20
N LEU A 563 -22.46 -5.43 -19.57
CA LEU A 563 -22.26 -5.43 -18.12
C LEU A 563 -21.71 -4.08 -17.63
N LEU A 564 -20.74 -3.51 -18.35
CA LEU A 564 -20.19 -2.17 -18.06
C LEU A 564 -21.25 -1.09 -18.19
N ARG A 565 -22.08 -1.13 -19.24
CA ARG A 565 -23.24 -0.24 -19.37
C ARG A 565 -24.25 -0.45 -18.24
N MET A 566 -24.56 -1.70 -17.88
CA MET A 566 -25.44 -1.99 -16.74
C MET A 566 -24.85 -1.53 -15.39
N VAL A 567 -23.53 -1.55 -15.22
CA VAL A 567 -22.82 -1.05 -14.02
C VAL A 567 -22.79 0.48 -14.00
N GLU A 568 -22.64 1.13 -15.15
CA GLU A 568 -22.76 2.59 -15.29
C GLU A 568 -24.20 3.07 -15.05
N ASP A 569 -25.18 2.41 -15.66
CA ASP A 569 -26.61 2.70 -15.50
C ASP A 569 -27.09 2.41 -14.07
N ALA A 570 -26.61 1.32 -13.44
CA ALA A 570 -26.89 1.02 -12.03
C ALA A 570 -26.24 2.04 -11.08
N SER A 571 -25.02 2.50 -11.38
CA SER A 571 -24.35 3.54 -10.60
C SER A 571 -25.05 4.89 -10.69
N ALA A 572 -25.65 5.22 -11.83
CA ALA A 572 -26.49 6.41 -12.01
C ALA A 572 -27.81 6.33 -11.24
N LEU A 573 -28.29 5.12 -10.94
CA LEU A 573 -29.50 4.84 -10.14
C LEU A 573 -29.20 4.54 -8.66
N GLY A 574 -27.95 4.73 -8.21
CA GLY A 574 -27.54 4.47 -6.81
C GLY A 574 -27.40 3.00 -6.44
N LEU A 575 -27.48 2.08 -7.40
CA LEU A 575 -27.30 0.64 -7.24
C LEU A 575 -25.84 0.26 -7.49
N LYS A 576 -25.16 -0.32 -6.49
CA LYS A 576 -23.84 -0.93 -6.66
C LYS A 576 -23.99 -2.37 -7.14
N VAL A 577 -23.57 -2.65 -8.36
CA VAL A 577 -23.46 -4.00 -8.91
C VAL A 577 -22.00 -4.41 -8.89
N PHE A 578 -21.67 -5.48 -8.16
CA PHE A 578 -20.36 -6.12 -8.21
C PHE A 578 -20.45 -7.37 -9.08
N GLU A 579 -19.49 -7.55 -9.99
CA GLU A 579 -19.27 -8.84 -10.63
C GLU A 579 -18.57 -9.73 -9.59
N ALA A 580 -19.25 -10.77 -9.10
CA ALA A 580 -18.62 -11.84 -8.35
C ALA A 580 -17.73 -12.65 -9.31
N ALA A 581 -16.56 -12.12 -9.61
CA ALA A 581 -15.48 -12.84 -10.24
C ALA A 581 -14.20 -12.62 -9.43
N ASP A 582 -13.75 -13.73 -8.85
CA ASP A 582 -12.41 -14.03 -8.37
C ASP A 582 -11.94 -13.34 -7.07
N ALA A 583 -12.58 -13.67 -5.93
CA ALA A 583 -11.75 -13.90 -4.75
C ALA A 583 -10.98 -15.22 -4.98
N PRO A 584 -9.66 -15.25 -4.74
CA PRO A 584 -8.84 -16.44 -5.02
C PRO A 584 -9.28 -17.69 -4.22
N PHE A 585 -10.02 -17.49 -3.12
CA PHE A 585 -10.70 -18.50 -2.30
C PHE A 585 -11.70 -17.80 -1.35
N SER A 586 -12.57 -18.57 -0.67
CA SER A 586 -13.45 -18.05 0.38
C SER A 586 -13.53 -19.06 1.54
N LEU A 587 -13.42 -18.59 2.78
CA LEU A 587 -13.63 -19.42 3.97
C LEU A 587 -15.12 -19.72 4.11
N PRO A 588 -15.53 -20.98 4.33
CA PRO A 588 -16.92 -21.29 4.54
C PRO A 588 -17.38 -20.70 5.89
N VAL A 589 -18.55 -20.08 5.88
CA VAL A 589 -19.22 -19.60 7.10
C VAL A 589 -20.31 -20.60 7.46
N SER A 590 -20.12 -21.30 8.57
CA SER A 590 -21.04 -22.34 9.01
C SER A 590 -22.47 -21.81 9.19
N ALA A 591 -23.42 -22.68 8.84
CA ALA A 591 -24.84 -22.45 9.02
C ALA A 591 -25.43 -23.36 10.12
N ALA A 592 -24.59 -24.15 10.80
CA ALA A 592 -25.00 -25.22 11.70
C ALA A 592 -25.82 -24.74 12.91
N ALA A 593 -25.60 -23.49 13.33
CA ALA A 593 -26.27 -22.89 14.48
C ALA A 593 -27.62 -22.21 14.15
N VAL A 594 -28.17 -22.35 12.93
CA VAL A 594 -29.45 -21.74 12.54
C VAL A 594 -30.44 -22.78 12.02
N THR A 595 -31.61 -22.87 12.65
CA THR A 595 -32.72 -23.65 12.10
C THR A 595 -33.48 -22.85 11.04
N HIS A 596 -32.88 -22.68 9.86
CA HIS A 596 -33.52 -22.05 8.70
C HIS A 596 -33.70 -23.10 7.58
N PRO A 597 -34.75 -23.04 6.73
CA PRO A 597 -34.97 -24.05 5.68
C PRO A 597 -33.92 -24.05 4.55
N ARG A 598 -33.15 -22.96 4.41
CA ARG A 598 -32.03 -22.79 3.46
C ARG A 598 -30.92 -21.92 4.05
N PRO A 599 -30.24 -22.39 5.11
CA PRO A 599 -29.35 -21.54 5.92
C PRO A 599 -28.11 -21.10 5.13
N GLU A 600 -27.70 -21.85 4.10
CA GLU A 600 -26.61 -21.54 3.17
C GLU A 600 -26.86 -20.29 2.30
N ARG A 601 -28.14 -19.88 2.15
CA ARG A 601 -28.52 -18.70 1.38
C ARG A 601 -28.58 -17.42 2.20
N LEU A 602 -28.35 -17.51 3.50
CA LEU A 602 -28.34 -16.34 4.37
C LEU A 602 -27.06 -15.52 4.12
N PRO A 603 -27.18 -14.18 4.09
CA PRO A 603 -26.04 -13.29 3.93
C PRO A 603 -25.09 -13.45 5.12
N VAL A 604 -23.81 -13.24 4.88
CA VAL A 604 -22.77 -13.29 5.92
C VAL A 604 -22.59 -11.91 6.52
N ALA A 605 -22.61 -11.82 7.85
CA ALA A 605 -22.21 -10.65 8.61
C ALA A 605 -20.88 -10.96 9.32
N LEU A 606 -19.95 -10.00 9.27
CA LEU A 606 -18.72 -10.05 10.05
C LEU A 606 -18.87 -9.18 11.30
N VAL A 607 -18.73 -9.79 12.47
CA VAL A 607 -18.66 -9.06 13.74
C VAL A 607 -17.19 -8.96 14.15
N VAL A 608 -16.70 -7.71 14.25
CA VAL A 608 -15.33 -7.39 14.64
C VAL A 608 -15.33 -6.98 16.11
N LEU A 609 -14.60 -7.72 16.92
CA LEU A 609 -14.48 -7.50 18.36
C LEU A 609 -13.07 -6.98 18.67
N THR A 610 -12.97 -5.77 19.18
CA THR A 610 -11.68 -5.14 19.51
C THR A 610 -11.45 -4.97 21.02
N GLY A 611 -12.48 -5.17 21.85
CA GLY A 611 -12.43 -4.99 23.30
C GLY A 611 -11.86 -6.17 24.08
N GLU A 612 -11.29 -5.89 25.25
CA GLU A 612 -10.51 -6.85 26.07
C GLU A 612 -11.27 -7.53 27.22
N HIS A 613 -12.40 -6.97 27.64
CA HIS A 613 -13.12 -7.41 28.86
C HIS A 613 -14.43 -8.10 28.55
N VAL A 614 -14.44 -8.91 27.51
CA VAL A 614 -15.67 -9.43 26.91
C VAL A 614 -15.71 -10.94 27.14
N ASP A 615 -16.69 -11.42 27.91
CA ASP A 615 -16.91 -12.86 28.11
C ASP A 615 -17.23 -13.52 26.77
N ALA A 616 -16.26 -14.29 26.27
CA ALA A 616 -16.34 -14.97 24.98
C ALA A 616 -17.51 -15.97 24.91
N VAL A 617 -17.77 -16.71 25.99
CA VAL A 617 -18.82 -17.73 26.02
C VAL A 617 -20.18 -17.07 25.99
N ALA A 618 -20.40 -16.08 26.86
CA ALA A 618 -21.65 -15.33 26.89
C ALA A 618 -21.89 -14.54 25.60
N GLY A 619 -20.84 -13.94 25.04
CA GLY A 619 -20.90 -13.17 23.80
C GLY A 619 -21.23 -14.02 22.58
N VAL A 620 -20.54 -15.16 22.38
CA VAL A 620 -20.85 -16.09 21.29
C VAL A 620 -22.27 -16.62 21.43
N ARG A 621 -22.68 -16.99 22.65
CA ARG A 621 -24.05 -17.45 22.91
C ARG A 621 -25.08 -16.39 22.51
N ALA A 622 -24.87 -15.12 22.88
CA ALA A 622 -25.78 -14.03 22.50
C ALA A 622 -25.86 -13.84 20.97
N ILE A 623 -24.74 -13.97 20.26
CA ILE A 623 -24.70 -13.92 18.80
C ILE A 623 -25.50 -15.06 18.19
N VAL A 624 -25.31 -16.30 18.67
CA VAL A 624 -26.03 -17.48 18.19
C VAL A 624 -27.53 -17.38 18.48
N GLU A 625 -27.92 -17.00 19.69
CA GLU A 625 -29.32 -16.78 20.07
C GLU A 625 -29.97 -15.73 19.14
N ARG A 626 -29.27 -14.63 18.85
CA ARG A 626 -29.78 -13.61 17.93
C ARG A 626 -29.85 -14.06 16.48
N GLN A 627 -28.85 -14.81 16.04
CA GLN A 627 -28.83 -15.44 14.71
C GLN A 627 -30.04 -16.36 14.53
N GLN A 628 -30.38 -17.13 15.57
CA GLN A 628 -31.52 -18.02 15.59
C GLN A 628 -32.86 -17.25 15.64
N ILE A 629 -33.00 -16.27 16.53
CA ILE A 629 -34.23 -15.47 16.69
C ILE A 629 -34.58 -14.74 15.40
N THR A 630 -33.58 -14.13 14.75
CA THR A 630 -33.81 -13.37 13.53
C THR A 630 -33.85 -14.28 12.30
N SER A 631 -33.08 -15.38 12.30
CA SER A 631 -32.88 -16.27 11.15
C SER A 631 -32.53 -15.49 9.87
N THR A 632 -31.81 -14.36 10.02
CA THR A 632 -31.62 -13.40 8.93
C THR A 632 -30.19 -13.31 8.40
N PHE A 633 -29.21 -13.87 9.06
CA PHE A 633 -27.82 -13.83 8.60
C PHE A 633 -27.07 -15.01 9.19
N ARG A 634 -25.88 -15.28 8.64
CA ARG A 634 -24.84 -16.09 9.29
C ARG A 634 -23.76 -15.15 9.77
N VAL A 635 -23.18 -15.41 10.93
CA VAL A 635 -22.13 -14.60 11.52
C VAL A 635 -20.80 -15.30 11.41
N ALA A 636 -19.79 -14.57 10.94
CA ALA A 636 -18.40 -14.88 11.17
C ALA A 636 -17.79 -13.85 12.14
N LEU A 637 -16.75 -14.26 12.85
CA LEU A 637 -16.09 -13.43 13.86
C LEU A 637 -14.69 -13.02 13.40
N LEU A 638 -14.31 -11.80 13.74
CA LEU A 638 -12.93 -11.37 13.85
C LEU A 638 -12.72 -10.87 15.28
N ALA A 639 -12.05 -11.65 16.12
CA ALA A 639 -12.05 -11.44 17.56
C ALA A 639 -10.71 -11.81 18.23
N PRO A 640 -10.46 -11.45 19.49
CA PRO A 640 -9.30 -11.95 20.22
C PRO A 640 -9.29 -13.48 20.25
N PHE A 641 -8.10 -14.11 20.24
CA PHE A 641 -7.98 -15.57 20.13
C PHE A 641 -8.75 -16.34 21.22
N GLY A 642 -8.95 -15.77 22.41
CA GLY A 642 -9.75 -16.36 23.48
C GLY A 642 -11.23 -16.61 23.11
N TRP A 643 -11.72 -16.02 22.01
CA TRP A 643 -13.07 -16.27 21.48
C TRP A 643 -13.19 -17.51 20.60
N GLU A 644 -12.05 -18.01 20.12
CA GLU A 644 -12.01 -19.09 19.15
C GLU A 644 -12.71 -20.35 19.68
N GLN A 645 -12.37 -20.78 20.89
CA GLN A 645 -12.94 -22.00 21.49
C GLN A 645 -14.46 -21.91 21.69
N ALA A 646 -14.95 -20.75 22.13
CA ALA A 646 -16.38 -20.50 22.29
C ALA A 646 -17.11 -20.52 20.93
N ALA A 647 -16.52 -19.89 19.90
CA ALA A 647 -17.05 -19.89 18.54
C ALA A 647 -17.09 -21.30 17.94
N ALA A 648 -16.02 -22.08 18.13
CA ALA A 648 -15.89 -23.46 17.66
C ALA A 648 -16.97 -24.39 18.25
N THR A 649 -17.37 -24.18 19.51
CA THR A 649 -18.43 -24.96 20.16
C THR A 649 -19.77 -24.88 19.41
N TYR A 650 -20.01 -23.76 18.71
CA TYR A 650 -21.21 -23.55 17.87
C TYR A 650 -20.92 -23.73 16.38
N GLY A 651 -19.72 -24.23 16.03
CA GLY A 651 -19.24 -24.39 14.66
C GLY A 651 -19.08 -23.07 13.91
N MET A 652 -18.94 -21.93 14.59
CA MET A 652 -18.81 -20.63 13.94
C MET A 652 -17.41 -20.43 13.36
N THR A 653 -17.34 -19.79 12.19
CA THR A 653 -16.06 -19.40 11.57
C THR A 653 -15.51 -18.17 12.29
N ALA A 654 -14.34 -18.32 12.92
CA ALA A 654 -13.67 -17.25 13.65
C ALA A 654 -12.25 -17.05 13.13
N GLU A 655 -11.96 -15.82 12.72
CA GLU A 655 -10.63 -15.29 12.52
C GLU A 655 -10.19 -14.54 13.78
N THR A 656 -8.88 -14.44 14.00
CA THR A 656 -8.35 -13.82 15.20
C THR A 656 -7.62 -12.49 14.94
N LEU A 657 -7.55 -11.68 15.99
CA LEU A 657 -6.74 -10.48 16.08
C LEU A 657 -6.10 -10.33 17.47
N LEU A 658 -5.03 -9.55 17.55
CA LEU A 658 -4.44 -9.07 18.79
C LEU A 658 -5.21 -7.89 19.34
N THR A 659 -5.46 -7.90 20.65
CA THR A 659 -6.07 -6.77 21.37
C THR A 659 -5.13 -5.57 21.39
N GLU A 660 -5.65 -4.39 21.73
CA GLU A 660 -4.83 -3.17 21.78
C GLU A 660 -3.73 -3.28 22.84
N SER A 661 -4.01 -3.85 24.01
CA SER A 661 -3.03 -4.07 25.07
C SER A 661 -1.97 -5.09 24.68
N ALA A 662 -2.37 -6.22 24.07
CA ALA A 662 -1.42 -7.22 23.58
C ALA A 662 -0.50 -6.59 22.52
N TRP A 663 -1.07 -5.86 21.56
CA TRP A 663 -0.28 -5.15 20.55
C TRP A 663 0.66 -4.12 21.18
N LYS A 664 0.16 -3.27 22.09
CA LYS A 664 0.99 -2.26 22.76
C LYS A 664 2.12 -2.88 23.58
N ALA A 665 1.86 -3.98 24.26
CA ALA A 665 2.86 -4.70 25.05
C ALA A 665 4.02 -5.22 24.19
N HIS A 666 3.73 -5.63 22.95
CA HIS A 666 4.75 -6.18 22.05
C HIS A 666 5.35 -5.14 21.10
N TYR A 667 4.56 -4.21 20.57
CA TYR A 667 4.94 -3.36 19.44
C TYR A 667 4.88 -1.85 19.75
N GLY A 668 4.34 -1.45 20.92
CA GLY A 668 4.20 -0.05 21.32
C GLY A 668 3.07 0.67 20.58
N THR A 669 3.28 1.07 19.33
CA THR A 669 2.31 1.83 18.52
C THR A 669 1.86 1.05 17.27
N GLY A 670 0.86 1.55 16.53
CA GLY A 670 0.45 0.96 15.25
C GLY A 670 -0.73 -0.03 15.28
N TRP A 671 -1.37 -0.25 16.43
CA TRP A 671 -2.51 -1.17 16.54
C TRP A 671 -3.66 -0.86 15.58
N GLY A 672 -3.96 0.43 15.36
CA GLY A 672 -5.00 0.85 14.40
C GLY A 672 -4.71 0.45 12.95
N GLU A 673 -3.44 0.45 12.52
CA GLU A 673 -3.07 -0.06 11.19
C GLU A 673 -3.27 -1.57 11.13
N TYR A 674 -2.82 -2.27 12.15
CA TYR A 674 -2.97 -3.71 12.29
C TYR A 674 -4.44 -4.16 12.22
N VAL A 675 -5.34 -3.56 13.01
CA VAL A 675 -6.77 -3.92 12.99
C VAL A 675 -7.40 -3.63 11.63
N ARG A 676 -7.12 -2.48 11.01
CA ARG A 676 -7.65 -2.15 9.67
C ARG A 676 -7.17 -3.14 8.61
N ARG A 677 -5.96 -3.66 8.76
CA ARG A 677 -5.40 -4.70 7.88
C ARG A 677 -6.10 -6.03 8.11
N ARG A 678 -6.20 -6.49 9.36
CA ARG A 678 -6.90 -7.72 9.73
C ARG A 678 -8.35 -7.72 9.25
N VAL A 679 -9.08 -6.62 9.47
CA VAL A 679 -10.45 -6.47 8.95
C VAL A 679 -10.48 -6.63 7.44
N ARG A 680 -9.53 -6.04 6.69
CA ARG A 680 -9.48 -6.14 5.24
C ARG A 680 -9.18 -7.57 4.77
N GLU A 681 -8.17 -8.21 5.34
CA GLU A 681 -7.81 -9.60 5.05
C GLU A 681 -9.00 -10.53 5.33
N THR A 682 -9.64 -10.39 6.49
CA THR A 682 -10.83 -11.15 6.84
C THR A 682 -11.98 -10.88 5.88
N CYS A 683 -12.22 -9.62 5.47
CA CYS A 683 -13.25 -9.31 4.48
C CYS A 683 -12.98 -9.94 3.11
N GLN A 684 -11.71 -10.05 2.71
CA GLN A 684 -11.34 -10.67 1.43
C GLN A 684 -11.65 -12.17 1.41
N VAL A 685 -11.45 -12.86 2.53
CA VAL A 685 -11.64 -14.32 2.63
C VAL A 685 -13.08 -14.71 3.01
N ILE A 686 -13.75 -13.89 3.82
CA ILE A 686 -15.13 -14.16 4.30
C ILE A 686 -16.19 -13.56 3.37
N GLN A 687 -15.87 -12.46 2.67
CA GLN A 687 -16.78 -11.71 1.81
C GLN A 687 -18.12 -11.33 2.48
N PRO A 688 -18.10 -10.67 3.66
CA PRO A 688 -19.32 -10.32 4.36
C PRO A 688 -20.12 -9.25 3.60
N GLU A 689 -21.46 -9.35 3.66
CA GLU A 689 -22.35 -8.30 3.17
C GLU A 689 -22.40 -7.09 4.11
N THR A 690 -22.16 -7.33 5.40
CA THR A 690 -22.17 -6.31 6.45
C THR A 690 -21.01 -6.57 7.42
N VAL A 691 -20.30 -5.51 7.80
CA VAL A 691 -19.25 -5.54 8.83
C VAL A 691 -19.68 -4.63 9.98
N VAL A 692 -19.61 -5.12 11.21
CA VAL A 692 -19.99 -4.35 12.41
C VAL A 692 -18.90 -4.48 13.46
N PHE A 693 -18.52 -3.36 14.07
CA PHE A 693 -17.57 -3.31 15.17
C PHE A 693 -18.32 -3.31 16.51
N ALA A 694 -17.82 -4.09 17.48
CA ALA A 694 -18.32 -4.14 18.84
C ALA A 694 -17.16 -3.99 19.83
N GLU A 695 -17.26 -3.01 20.73
CA GLU A 695 -16.14 -2.55 21.59
C GLU A 695 -16.26 -2.98 23.07
N GLN A 696 -17.46 -3.22 23.62
CA GLN A 696 -17.67 -3.55 25.06
C GLN A 696 -18.88 -4.48 25.36
N LEU A 697 -18.76 -5.38 26.33
CA LEU A 697 -19.89 -6.02 27.04
C LEU A 697 -19.94 -5.49 28.49
N ALA A 698 -20.97 -4.72 28.82
CA ALA A 698 -21.40 -4.55 30.22
C ALA A 698 -22.64 -5.43 30.45
N PRO A 699 -22.95 -5.85 31.70
CA PRO A 699 -24.18 -6.59 32.00
C PRO A 699 -25.38 -5.65 31.83
N GLY A 700 -26.04 -5.75 30.67
CA GLY A 700 -27.11 -4.87 30.17
C GLY A 700 -27.12 -4.93 28.63
N PRO A 701 -28.04 -4.28 27.90
CA PRO A 701 -27.98 -4.20 26.44
C PRO A 701 -26.77 -3.32 26.01
N GLY A 702 -25.56 -3.86 26.16
CA GLY A 702 -24.27 -3.26 25.81
C GLY A 702 -23.99 -3.29 24.31
N SER A 703 -22.81 -2.82 23.89
CA SER A 703 -22.47 -2.54 22.48
C SER A 703 -22.70 -3.69 21.49
N LEU A 704 -22.61 -4.95 21.94
CA LEU A 704 -22.96 -6.12 21.13
C LEU A 704 -24.47 -6.16 20.80
N GLY A 705 -25.34 -5.75 21.72
CA GLY A 705 -26.76 -5.57 21.48
C GLY A 705 -27.03 -4.53 20.39
N MET A 706 -26.38 -3.36 20.46
CA MET A 706 -26.47 -2.34 19.40
C MET A 706 -25.89 -2.83 18.06
N ALA A 707 -24.80 -3.58 18.08
CA ALA A 707 -24.22 -4.19 16.87
C ALA A 707 -25.20 -5.18 16.23
N LEU A 708 -25.83 -6.02 17.05
CA LEU A 708 -26.83 -6.99 16.63
C LEU A 708 -28.13 -6.31 16.15
N GLU A 709 -28.55 -5.21 16.77
CA GLU A 709 -29.66 -4.36 16.30
C GLU A 709 -29.32 -3.66 14.97
N ALA A 710 -28.09 -3.17 14.82
CA ALA A 710 -27.62 -2.57 13.57
C ALA A 710 -27.58 -3.60 12.44
N LEU A 711 -27.21 -4.85 12.71
CA LEU A 711 -27.30 -5.95 11.74
C LEU A 711 -28.74 -6.20 11.29
N GLU A 712 -29.70 -6.18 12.22
CA GLU A 712 -31.12 -6.32 11.89
C GLU A 712 -31.66 -5.11 11.08
N ALA A 713 -31.31 -3.89 11.49
CA ALA A 713 -31.71 -2.65 10.82
C ALA A 713 -31.09 -2.46 9.43
N ALA A 714 -29.84 -2.90 9.24
CA ALA A 714 -29.19 -2.89 7.92
C ALA A 714 -29.95 -3.76 6.90
N ARG A 715 -30.68 -4.78 7.37
CA ARG A 715 -31.50 -5.64 6.51
C ARG A 715 -32.90 -5.07 6.25
N THR A 716 -33.53 -4.42 7.22
CA THR A 716 -34.86 -3.78 7.01
C THR A 716 -34.82 -2.62 6.01
N ARG A 717 -33.62 -2.07 5.71
CA ARG A 717 -33.40 -1.00 4.72
C ARG A 717 -33.15 -1.44 3.27
N ARG A 718 -33.04 -2.73 2.94
CA ARG A 718 -32.97 -3.16 1.53
C ARG A 718 -34.38 -3.34 0.94
N PRO A 719 -34.76 -2.64 -0.15
CA PRO A 719 -36.15 -2.29 -0.40
C PRO A 719 -36.96 -3.38 -1.09
N SER A 720 -38.22 -3.45 -0.68
CA SER A 720 -39.40 -3.93 -1.37
C SER A 720 -39.70 -3.25 -2.72
N GLU A 721 -38.72 -2.70 -3.45
CA GLU A 721 -38.89 -2.09 -4.78
C GLU A 721 -38.44 -3.02 -5.91
N ARG A 722 -38.85 -4.30 -5.84
CA ARG A 722 -39.12 -5.08 -7.05
C ARG A 722 -40.62 -5.01 -7.34
N SER A 723 -41.12 -3.81 -7.63
CA SER A 723 -42.45 -3.65 -8.23
C SER A 723 -42.32 -3.02 -9.60
N ARG A 724 -42.54 -3.85 -10.63
CA ARG A 724 -43.16 -3.52 -11.93
C ARG A 724 -42.94 -2.09 -12.43
N ARG A 725 -42.03 -1.94 -13.40
CA ARG A 725 -42.29 -1.34 -14.71
C ARG A 725 -41.19 -1.74 -15.69
#